data_AF-A0A9W8Y758-F1
#
_entry.id   AF-A0A9W8Y758-F1
#
_cell.length_a   1.000
_cell.length_b   1.000
_cell.length_c   1.000
_cell.angle_alpha   90.00
_cell.angle_beta   90.00
_cell.angle_gamma   90.00
#
_symmetry.space_group_name_H-M   'P 1'
#
loop_
_entity.id
_entity.type
_entity.pdbx_description
1 polymer ?
#
loop_
_entity_poly.entity_id
_entity_poly.type
_entity_poly.pdbx_seq_one_letter_code
_entity_poly.pdbx_strand_id
1 'polypeptide(L)'
;MAIDEQEKMAVAEHREEVDRTMTNDDVDHVAASAVGGDLADMPKGYYTNWRFIGSVAAVSFMAQGLYLGTLSALDKIDRVKTHPYNTGYVLPANTIGIINADVGPDPNYVLIPIVKTLCTGVGLTLVGRLSDIFGRRWFMIAGCSLGILGSIINATAHNIPTIIGGTVFVGLAGAVQTSFSVIAPLVIGFMTLVVFAFYEVYFPQKYPLIPMSLFKNARWLALAGVASVATMFYYSLTVIWPQMITSLYTTDNIEIGLMSGTVGGAIAFGQVIGALTVRWGWGHWQLRISSLFMCAFIGAMASCDGSTKNRSIAFTAIGSFAVGIIEVIAIIAIPFTVPPKDLGLASGVLGSCRSVLGSIALAIFSSILTTKKEQEIAPRFRAVAEAEGLSAASTAAIIKAGVASLTSTFLKIPGVTSANVGEFIKALQAGNVVAYHTVFYASLAFGGTIDGDLVVWGHWVPHAEKTDEEQLLDAFKPVLQYVKQNSDSIPCFYLLKEKTKDDTAAIVIASCFRSREAYDAYLTSGPKTTLDETCAKKKLLREDQREQRLITAAGFPLRPTGPHSAPGIHAAMAKIQYAPGKRAEGIEHWKRVAASVEETEKDGTYSYWFLADPEDENVLYSLERYKDEAYLWDVHVPSKAIQENIANQKHIRTGLLLRGV
;
A
#
# COMPACT_ATOMS: atom_id res chain seq x y z
N MET A 1 -67.60 17.05 17.69
CA MET A 1 -67.46 18.45 17.23
C MET A 1 -66.27 19.13 17.87
N ALA A 2 -66.12 19.10 19.21
CA ALA A 2 -64.95 19.69 19.89
C ALA A 2 -63.58 19.02 19.60
N ILE A 3 -63.55 17.72 19.27
CA ILE A 3 -62.31 16.99 18.95
C ILE A 3 -61.76 17.37 17.57
N ASP A 4 -62.65 17.63 16.61
CA ASP A 4 -62.29 18.02 15.23
C ASP A 4 -61.78 19.47 15.17
N GLU A 5 -62.24 20.33 16.08
CA GLU A 5 -61.72 21.70 16.24
C GLU A 5 -60.31 21.73 16.86
N GLN A 6 -60.04 20.87 17.86
CA GLN A 6 -58.69 20.74 18.44
C GLN A 6 -57.69 20.17 17.43
N GLU A 7 -58.11 19.20 16.61
CA GLU A 7 -57.24 18.62 15.58
C GLU A 7 -56.96 19.63 14.46
N LYS A 8 -57.96 20.44 14.07
CA LYS A 8 -57.77 21.54 13.11
C LYS A 8 -56.91 22.68 13.66
N MET A 9 -57.02 23.02 14.95
CA MET A 9 -56.15 24.01 15.59
C MET A 9 -54.70 23.50 15.69
N ALA A 10 -54.48 22.24 16.06
CA ALA A 10 -53.15 21.65 16.12
C ALA A 10 -52.48 21.56 14.75
N VAL A 11 -53.26 21.25 13.70
CA VAL A 11 -52.77 21.25 12.31
C VAL A 11 -52.50 22.68 11.83
N ALA A 12 -53.28 23.68 12.25
CA ALA A 12 -53.06 25.08 11.91
C ALA A 12 -51.82 25.67 12.62
N GLU A 13 -51.63 25.38 13.91
CA GLU A 13 -50.41 25.74 14.66
C GLU A 13 -49.16 25.09 14.06
N HIS A 14 -49.24 23.81 13.69
CA HIS A 14 -48.13 23.13 13.03
C HIS A 14 -47.82 23.73 11.65
N ARG A 15 -48.84 24.22 10.93
CA ARG A 15 -48.67 24.86 9.62
C ARG A 15 -48.09 26.28 9.74
N GLU A 16 -48.46 27.04 10.76
CA GLU A 16 -47.84 28.34 11.06
C GLU A 16 -46.40 28.21 11.58
N GLU A 17 -46.08 27.15 12.32
CA GLU A 17 -44.72 26.85 12.77
C GLU A 17 -43.83 26.42 11.59
N VAL A 18 -44.37 25.68 10.63
CA VAL A 18 -43.71 25.35 9.36
C VAL A 18 -43.51 26.59 8.49
N ASP A 19 -44.50 27.49 8.37
CA ASP A 19 -44.34 28.72 7.58
C ASP A 19 -43.37 29.72 8.24
N ARG A 20 -43.32 29.81 9.58
CA ARG A 20 -42.32 30.62 10.31
C ARG A 20 -40.90 30.08 10.23
N THR A 21 -40.73 28.77 10.02
CA THR A 21 -39.40 28.16 9.84
C THR A 21 -38.89 28.24 8.41
N MET A 22 -39.76 28.49 7.42
CA MET A 22 -39.38 28.64 6.01
C MET A 22 -38.86 30.05 5.62
N THR A 23 -38.91 31.03 6.52
CA THR A 23 -38.46 32.41 6.23
C THR A 23 -37.00 32.71 6.61
N ASN A 24 -36.27 31.76 7.19
CA ASN A 24 -34.84 31.93 7.49
C ASN A 24 -33.99 31.09 6.52
N ASP A 25 -33.25 31.78 5.66
CA ASP A 25 -32.42 31.24 4.57
C ASP A 25 -31.14 30.47 5.01
N ASP A 26 -31.06 29.99 6.26
CA ASP A 26 -29.88 29.31 6.78
C ASP A 26 -30.22 28.01 7.54
N VAL A 27 -29.51 26.95 7.14
CA VAL A 27 -29.22 25.68 7.85
C VAL A 27 -29.99 24.41 7.43
N ASP A 28 -29.25 23.50 6.80
CA ASP A 28 -29.53 22.07 6.67
C ASP A 28 -29.84 21.40 8.01
N HIS A 29 -31.09 20.98 8.22
CA HIS A 29 -31.43 20.08 9.31
C HIS A 29 -31.41 18.62 8.83
N VAL A 30 -30.37 17.87 9.20
CA VAL A 30 -30.42 16.40 9.22
C VAL A 30 -31.62 16.01 10.08
N ALA A 31 -32.51 15.15 9.58
CA ALA A 31 -33.68 14.70 10.33
C ALA A 31 -33.24 14.21 11.72
N ALA A 32 -33.89 14.68 12.79
CA ALA A 32 -33.50 14.33 14.17
C ALA A 32 -33.48 12.81 14.43
N SER A 33 -34.29 12.05 13.68
CA SER A 33 -34.28 10.58 13.68
C SER A 33 -33.07 9.93 13.01
N ALA A 34 -32.28 10.67 12.24
CA ALA A 34 -31.08 10.22 11.55
C ALA A 34 -29.78 10.59 12.28
N VAL A 35 -29.87 11.45 13.31
CA VAL A 35 -28.76 11.70 14.24
C VAL A 35 -28.74 10.54 15.24
N GLY A 36 -27.66 9.74 15.22
CA GLY A 36 -27.51 8.62 16.14
C GLY A 36 -27.57 9.09 17.60
N GLY A 37 -28.42 8.45 18.42
CA GLY A 37 -28.57 8.75 19.84
C GLY A 37 -27.43 8.23 20.70
N ASP A 38 -27.42 8.61 21.99
CA ASP A 38 -26.42 8.15 22.94
C ASP A 38 -26.64 6.66 23.29
N LEU A 39 -25.57 5.93 23.64
CA LEU A 39 -25.64 4.49 23.95
C LEU A 39 -26.61 4.22 25.13
N ALA A 40 -26.77 5.21 26.01
CA ALA A 40 -27.66 5.19 27.17
C ALA A 40 -29.15 5.22 26.79
N ASP A 41 -29.51 5.77 25.62
CA ASP A 41 -30.90 5.94 25.17
C ASP A 41 -31.43 4.73 24.39
N MET A 42 -30.59 3.70 24.18
CA MET A 42 -31.02 2.49 23.46
C MET A 42 -31.93 1.58 24.32
N PRO A 43 -32.97 0.97 23.72
CA PRO A 43 -33.83 0.03 24.43
C PRO A 43 -33.04 -1.11 25.07
N LYS A 44 -33.27 -1.38 26.36
CA LYS A 44 -32.65 -2.52 27.05
C LYS A 44 -32.97 -3.82 26.30
N GLY A 45 -31.93 -4.55 25.89
CA GLY A 45 -32.06 -5.78 25.12
C GLY A 45 -32.11 -5.60 23.60
N TYR A 46 -31.82 -4.40 23.07
CA TYR A 46 -31.71 -4.16 21.62
C TYR A 46 -30.76 -5.15 20.92
N TYR A 47 -29.56 -5.35 21.47
CA TYR A 47 -28.56 -6.30 20.94
C TYR A 47 -28.96 -7.76 21.08
N THR A 48 -29.92 -8.09 21.96
CA THR A 48 -30.45 -9.45 22.17
C THR A 48 -31.76 -9.70 21.44
N ASN A 49 -32.28 -8.71 20.70
CA ASN A 49 -33.51 -8.85 19.93
C ASN A 49 -33.30 -9.75 18.71
N TRP A 50 -34.18 -10.74 18.50
CA TRP A 50 -34.17 -11.63 17.34
C TRP A 50 -34.11 -10.89 16.00
N ARG A 51 -34.72 -9.70 15.89
CA ARG A 51 -34.67 -8.89 14.66
C ARG A 51 -33.27 -8.33 14.38
N PHE A 52 -32.54 -7.94 15.43
CA PHE A 52 -31.16 -7.48 15.31
C PHE A 52 -30.22 -8.65 15.01
N ILE A 53 -30.34 -9.75 15.77
CA ILE A 53 -29.55 -10.98 15.56
C ILE A 53 -29.80 -11.54 14.15
N GLY A 54 -31.06 -11.57 13.71
CA GLY A 54 -31.43 -12.00 12.36
C GLY A 54 -30.88 -11.10 11.25
N SER A 55 -30.83 -9.77 11.48
CA SER A 55 -30.23 -8.83 10.53
C SER A 55 -28.70 -8.98 10.47
N VAL A 56 -28.04 -9.11 11.62
CA VAL A 56 -26.60 -9.38 11.70
C VAL A 56 -26.24 -10.72 11.07
N ALA A 57 -27.04 -11.76 11.32
CA ALA A 57 -26.89 -13.06 10.69
C ALA A 57 -27.09 -12.96 9.17
N ALA A 58 -28.12 -12.26 8.69
CA ALA A 58 -28.36 -12.09 7.25
C ALA A 58 -27.20 -11.33 6.56
N VAL A 59 -26.71 -10.24 7.16
CA VAL A 59 -25.55 -9.49 6.64
C VAL A 59 -24.28 -10.35 6.67
N SER A 60 -24.10 -11.15 7.73
CA SER A 60 -22.97 -12.08 7.84
C SER A 60 -23.06 -13.18 6.78
N PHE A 61 -24.22 -13.80 6.59
CA PHE A 61 -24.45 -14.80 5.54
C PHE A 61 -24.34 -14.22 4.14
N MET A 62 -24.73 -12.96 3.92
CA MET A 62 -24.54 -12.25 2.65
C MET A 62 -23.05 -11.98 2.39
N ALA A 63 -22.34 -11.41 3.37
CA ALA A 63 -20.91 -11.16 3.27
C ALA A 63 -20.15 -12.48 3.05
N GLN A 64 -20.50 -13.53 3.79
CA GLN A 64 -19.94 -14.87 3.64
C GLN A 64 -20.35 -15.52 2.31
N GLY A 65 -21.56 -15.30 1.78
CA GLY A 65 -21.96 -15.76 0.45
C GLY A 65 -21.10 -15.18 -0.69
N LEU A 66 -20.41 -14.06 -0.44
CA LEU A 66 -19.39 -13.49 -1.33
C LEU A 66 -18.07 -14.31 -1.32
N TYR A 67 -17.77 -15.04 -0.22
CA TYR A 67 -16.53 -15.79 0.06
C TYR A 67 -16.69 -17.33 0.03
N LEU A 68 -17.84 -17.87 0.44
CA LEU A 68 -18.09 -19.29 0.66
C LEU A 68 -18.59 -19.95 -0.62
N GLY A 69 -17.70 -20.69 -1.26
CA GLY A 69 -18.03 -21.84 -2.10
C GLY A 69 -17.56 -23.11 -1.39
N THR A 70 -18.44 -23.74 -0.62
CA THR A 70 -18.64 -25.21 -0.55
C THR A 70 -19.66 -25.55 0.54
N LEU A 71 -20.81 -26.06 0.11
CA LEU A 71 -21.53 -27.08 0.87
C LEU A 71 -21.85 -28.22 -0.10
N SER A 72 -20.78 -28.87 -0.57
CA SER A 72 -20.85 -30.20 -1.16
C SER A 72 -21.08 -31.23 -0.04
N ALA A 73 -22.25 -31.18 0.59
CA ALA A 73 -22.68 -32.21 1.55
C ALA A 73 -24.11 -32.74 1.29
N LEU A 74 -24.71 -32.46 0.13
CA LEU A 74 -26.03 -33.01 -0.21
C LEU A 74 -26.10 -33.61 -1.62
N ASP A 75 -25.01 -34.21 -2.10
CA ASP A 75 -25.01 -35.01 -3.35
C ASP A 75 -25.51 -36.46 -3.13
N LYS A 76 -26.36 -36.68 -2.13
CA LYS A 76 -26.98 -38.00 -1.84
C LYS A 76 -28.51 -37.98 -1.82
N ILE A 77 -29.16 -37.00 -2.47
CA ILE A 77 -30.60 -37.08 -2.72
C ILE A 77 -30.86 -36.84 -4.20
N ASP A 78 -31.37 -37.90 -4.79
CA ASP A 78 -31.51 -38.18 -6.21
C ASP A 78 -32.53 -37.25 -6.92
N ARG A 79 -32.29 -37.01 -8.22
CA ARG A 79 -33.24 -36.57 -9.28
C ARG A 79 -33.64 -35.09 -9.48
N VAL A 80 -32.73 -34.12 -9.41
CA VAL A 80 -32.80 -32.92 -10.29
C VAL A 80 -31.39 -32.43 -10.62
N LYS A 81 -30.95 -32.55 -11.88
CA LYS A 81 -29.75 -31.87 -12.39
C LYS A 81 -30.05 -30.37 -12.58
N THR A 82 -30.06 -29.62 -11.49
CA THR A 82 -29.91 -28.16 -11.52
C THR A 82 -28.58 -27.85 -10.87
N HIS A 83 -27.57 -27.58 -11.71
CA HIS A 83 -26.29 -27.10 -11.25
C HIS A 83 -26.46 -25.73 -10.57
N PRO A 84 -26.15 -25.58 -9.27
CA PRO A 84 -26.05 -24.26 -8.66
C PRO A 84 -24.68 -23.67 -9.03
N TYR A 85 -24.60 -22.94 -10.15
CA TYR A 85 -23.46 -22.11 -10.49
C TYR A 85 -23.87 -20.62 -10.46
N ASN A 86 -22.93 -19.77 -10.03
CA ASN A 86 -22.98 -18.31 -9.75
C ASN A 86 -23.46 -17.93 -8.32
N THR A 87 -22.78 -17.09 -7.52
CA THR A 87 -21.90 -15.93 -7.78
C THR A 87 -21.07 -15.57 -6.52
N GLY A 88 -19.74 -15.75 -6.53
CA GLY A 88 -18.84 -15.23 -5.48
C GLY A 88 -17.44 -15.05 -6.07
N TYR A 89 -16.75 -13.94 -5.80
CA TYR A 89 -15.50 -13.54 -6.48
C TYR A 89 -14.42 -14.64 -6.50
N VAL A 90 -14.35 -15.43 -5.43
CA VAL A 90 -13.32 -16.46 -5.21
C VAL A 90 -13.48 -17.67 -6.15
N LEU A 91 -14.71 -18.06 -6.52
CA LEU A 91 -14.97 -19.24 -7.34
C LEU A 91 -14.48 -19.08 -8.79
N PRO A 92 -14.87 -18.01 -9.53
CA PRO A 92 -14.32 -17.73 -10.86
C PRO A 92 -12.81 -17.49 -10.83
N ALA A 93 -12.26 -16.91 -9.75
CA ALA A 93 -10.82 -16.70 -9.64
C ALA A 93 -10.04 -18.03 -9.63
N ASN A 94 -10.55 -19.04 -8.91
CA ASN A 94 -9.94 -20.37 -8.82
C ASN A 94 -10.11 -21.20 -10.10
N THR A 95 -11.17 -20.97 -10.89
CA THR A 95 -11.46 -21.74 -12.11
C THR A 95 -11.13 -20.98 -13.40
N ILE A 96 -10.55 -19.79 -13.30
CA ILE A 96 -10.37 -18.90 -14.47
C ILE A 96 -9.48 -19.50 -15.56
N GLY A 97 -8.47 -20.27 -15.16
CA GLY A 97 -7.60 -20.98 -16.10
C GLY A 97 -8.34 -22.09 -16.85
N ILE A 98 -9.32 -22.73 -16.20
CA ILE A 98 -10.18 -23.76 -16.81
C ILE A 98 -11.13 -23.11 -17.81
N ILE A 99 -11.78 -22.01 -17.42
CA ILE A 99 -12.67 -21.24 -18.31
C ILE A 99 -11.91 -20.78 -19.57
N ASN A 100 -10.67 -20.31 -19.41
CA ASN A 100 -9.83 -19.92 -20.54
C ASN A 100 -9.45 -21.11 -21.44
N ALA A 101 -9.27 -22.30 -20.87
CA ALA A 101 -9.00 -23.50 -21.65
C ALA A 101 -10.22 -23.96 -22.47
N ASP A 102 -11.43 -23.81 -21.93
CA ASP A 102 -12.67 -24.30 -22.53
C ASP A 102 -13.24 -23.35 -23.60
N VAL A 103 -13.23 -22.04 -23.31
CA VAL A 103 -13.83 -21.01 -24.16
C VAL A 103 -12.86 -20.52 -25.26
N GLY A 104 -11.58 -20.87 -25.12
CA GLY A 104 -10.52 -20.55 -26.05
C GLY A 104 -9.42 -19.75 -25.37
N PRO A 105 -8.14 -20.11 -25.56
CA PRO A 105 -7.04 -19.50 -24.82
C PRO A 105 -6.79 -18.07 -25.31
N ASP A 106 -7.25 -17.10 -24.53
CA ASP A 106 -7.00 -15.67 -24.71
C ASP A 106 -6.12 -15.16 -23.56
N PRO A 107 -5.02 -14.42 -23.81
CA PRO A 107 -4.22 -13.79 -22.76
C PRO A 107 -5.02 -12.83 -21.86
N ASN A 108 -6.14 -12.30 -22.34
CA ASN A 108 -6.95 -11.29 -21.65
C ASN A 108 -7.82 -11.86 -20.51
N TYR A 109 -7.80 -13.16 -20.23
CA TYR A 109 -8.59 -13.77 -19.14
C TYR A 109 -8.29 -13.15 -17.77
N VAL A 110 -7.07 -12.64 -17.56
CA VAL A 110 -6.64 -11.90 -16.36
C VAL A 110 -7.48 -10.62 -16.13
N LEU A 111 -8.05 -10.05 -17.19
CA LEU A 111 -8.89 -8.85 -17.10
C LEU A 111 -10.23 -9.10 -16.43
N ILE A 112 -10.73 -10.34 -16.42
CA ILE A 112 -12.02 -10.69 -15.81
C ILE A 112 -12.07 -10.27 -14.32
N PRO A 113 -11.14 -10.69 -13.43
CA PRO A 113 -11.15 -10.25 -12.04
C PRO A 113 -10.81 -8.77 -11.87
N ILE A 114 -9.95 -8.20 -12.72
CA ILE A 114 -9.58 -6.77 -12.70
C ILE A 114 -10.81 -5.89 -12.96
N VAL A 115 -11.54 -6.18 -14.04
CA VAL A 115 -12.74 -5.46 -14.46
C VAL A 115 -13.83 -5.56 -13.40
N LYS A 116 -14.01 -6.75 -12.80
CA LYS A 116 -14.96 -6.92 -11.69
C LYS A 116 -14.65 -5.98 -10.53
N THR A 117 -13.40 -6.00 -10.03
CA THR A 117 -12.97 -5.22 -8.86
C THR A 117 -12.97 -3.72 -9.14
N LEU A 118 -12.55 -3.30 -10.34
CA LEU A 118 -12.58 -1.91 -10.78
C LEU A 118 -14.02 -1.37 -10.85
N CYS A 119 -14.93 -2.11 -11.47
CA CYS A 119 -16.34 -1.75 -11.57
C CYS A 119 -16.99 -1.68 -10.19
N THR A 120 -16.64 -2.60 -9.28
CA THR A 120 -17.11 -2.54 -7.89
C THR A 120 -16.62 -1.27 -7.18
N GLY A 121 -15.35 -0.89 -7.34
CA GLY A 121 -14.80 0.31 -6.70
C GLY A 121 -15.41 1.62 -7.19
N VAL A 122 -15.65 1.71 -8.50
CA VAL A 122 -16.34 2.86 -9.12
C VAL A 122 -17.81 2.90 -8.69
N GLY A 123 -18.46 1.75 -8.58
CA GLY A 123 -19.84 1.69 -8.09
C GLY A 123 -19.96 2.19 -6.65
N LEU A 124 -19.05 1.78 -5.76
CA LEU A 124 -19.11 2.11 -4.32
C LEU A 124 -19.10 3.62 -4.01
N THR A 125 -18.49 4.48 -4.83
CA THR A 125 -18.44 5.94 -4.58
C THR A 125 -19.79 6.61 -4.83
N LEU A 126 -20.53 6.12 -5.82
CA LEU A 126 -21.76 6.75 -6.33
C LEU A 126 -22.98 6.33 -5.53
N VAL A 127 -22.91 5.13 -4.97
CA VAL A 127 -24.02 4.33 -4.46
C VAL A 127 -24.68 4.97 -3.21
N GLY A 128 -23.89 5.48 -2.25
CA GLY A 128 -24.39 5.99 -0.96
C GLY A 128 -25.48 7.08 -1.08
N ARG A 129 -25.13 8.25 -1.64
CA ARG A 129 -26.06 9.40 -1.71
C ARG A 129 -27.22 9.21 -2.69
N LEU A 130 -27.02 8.47 -3.77
CA LEU A 130 -28.05 8.35 -4.80
C LEU A 130 -29.18 7.39 -4.37
N SER A 131 -28.90 6.44 -3.47
CA SER A 131 -29.93 5.61 -2.85
C SER A 131 -30.94 6.35 -2.01
N ASP A 132 -30.48 7.43 -1.38
CA ASP A 132 -31.28 8.26 -0.50
C ASP A 132 -32.23 9.17 -1.30
N ILE A 133 -31.92 9.44 -2.57
CA ILE A 133 -32.74 10.27 -3.47
C ILE A 133 -33.86 9.46 -4.15
N PHE A 134 -33.57 8.26 -4.66
CA PHE A 134 -34.49 7.52 -5.55
C PHE A 134 -35.32 6.44 -4.86
N GLY A 135 -35.07 6.17 -3.57
CA GLY A 135 -35.82 5.18 -2.79
C GLY A 135 -35.22 3.78 -2.83
N ARG A 136 -35.02 3.21 -1.64
CA ARG A 136 -34.18 2.03 -1.35
C ARG A 136 -34.62 0.70 -1.98
N ARG A 137 -35.92 0.49 -2.21
CA ARG A 137 -36.48 -0.82 -2.66
C ARG A 137 -36.28 -1.12 -4.14
N TRP A 138 -36.72 -0.23 -5.02
CA TRP A 138 -36.65 -0.42 -6.48
C TRP A 138 -35.22 -0.50 -6.98
N PHE A 139 -34.35 0.15 -6.24
CA PHE A 139 -32.93 0.24 -6.46
C PHE A 139 -32.20 -1.09 -6.28
N MET A 140 -32.46 -1.79 -5.17
CA MET A 140 -31.91 -3.13 -4.92
C MET A 140 -32.38 -4.15 -5.96
N ILE A 141 -33.65 -4.07 -6.36
CA ILE A 141 -34.21 -4.94 -7.41
C ILE A 141 -33.46 -4.71 -8.73
N ALA A 142 -33.22 -3.45 -9.11
CA ALA A 142 -32.47 -3.14 -10.33
C ALA A 142 -31.02 -3.67 -10.30
N GLY A 143 -30.31 -3.52 -9.17
CA GLY A 143 -28.96 -4.07 -9.03
C GLY A 143 -28.90 -5.59 -9.09
N CYS A 144 -29.85 -6.27 -8.45
CA CYS A 144 -29.97 -7.72 -8.55
C CYS A 144 -30.32 -8.17 -9.97
N SER A 145 -31.21 -7.46 -10.68
CA SER A 145 -31.51 -7.73 -12.08
C SER A 145 -30.29 -7.56 -12.99
N LEU A 146 -29.45 -6.55 -12.75
CA LEU A 146 -28.19 -6.36 -13.47
C LEU A 146 -27.16 -7.45 -13.17
N GLY A 147 -27.11 -7.93 -11.93
CA GLY A 147 -26.31 -9.11 -11.57
C GLY A 147 -26.78 -10.39 -12.27
N ILE A 148 -28.10 -10.59 -12.38
CA ILE A 148 -28.71 -11.72 -13.12
C ILE A 148 -28.36 -11.62 -14.62
N LEU A 149 -28.52 -10.44 -15.23
CA LEU A 149 -28.16 -10.20 -16.63
C LEU A 149 -26.68 -10.49 -16.89
N GLY A 150 -25.77 -9.97 -16.06
CA GLY A 150 -24.34 -10.26 -16.17
C GLY A 150 -24.02 -11.74 -16.02
N SER A 151 -24.72 -12.43 -15.12
CA SER A 151 -24.59 -13.88 -14.93
C SER A 151 -25.07 -14.69 -16.13
N ILE A 152 -26.17 -14.28 -16.78
CA ILE A 152 -26.69 -14.91 -18.00
C ILE A 152 -25.71 -14.71 -19.17
N ILE A 153 -25.17 -13.50 -19.32
CA ILE A 153 -24.16 -13.19 -20.36
C ILE A 153 -22.93 -14.08 -20.14
N ASN A 154 -22.43 -14.18 -18.91
CA ASN A 154 -21.29 -15.03 -18.59
C ASN A 154 -21.57 -16.52 -18.82
N ALA A 155 -22.79 -17.00 -18.51
CA ALA A 155 -23.17 -18.39 -18.71
C ALA A 155 -23.36 -18.78 -20.18
N THR A 156 -23.63 -17.82 -21.06
CA THR A 156 -23.85 -18.02 -22.51
C THR A 156 -22.65 -17.59 -23.36
N ALA A 157 -21.54 -17.21 -22.74
CA ALA A 157 -20.37 -16.69 -23.42
C ALA A 157 -19.58 -17.80 -24.14
N HIS A 158 -19.24 -17.55 -25.40
CA HIS A 158 -18.43 -18.43 -26.24
C HIS A 158 -17.04 -17.84 -26.55
N ASN A 159 -16.70 -16.70 -25.95
CA ASN A 159 -15.37 -16.07 -26.05
C ASN A 159 -15.06 -15.25 -24.78
N ILE A 160 -13.77 -15.05 -24.49
CA ILE A 160 -13.30 -14.31 -23.30
C ILE A 160 -13.76 -12.85 -23.26
N PRO A 161 -13.76 -12.07 -24.36
CA PRO A 161 -14.26 -10.69 -24.35
C PRO A 161 -15.73 -10.57 -23.91
N THR A 162 -16.60 -11.53 -24.26
CA THR A 162 -18.00 -11.55 -23.81
C THR A 162 -18.09 -11.79 -22.31
N ILE A 163 -17.23 -12.65 -21.74
CA ILE A 163 -17.13 -12.85 -20.29
C ILE A 163 -16.66 -11.57 -19.60
N ILE A 164 -15.69 -10.86 -20.17
CA ILE A 164 -15.24 -9.56 -19.64
C ILE A 164 -16.43 -8.57 -19.63
N GLY A 165 -17.19 -8.49 -20.72
CA GLY A 165 -18.38 -7.65 -20.82
C GLY A 165 -19.47 -8.00 -19.80
N GLY A 166 -19.78 -9.29 -19.63
CA GLY A 166 -20.73 -9.75 -18.60
C GLY A 166 -20.25 -9.46 -17.17
N THR A 167 -18.94 -9.52 -16.96
CA THR A 167 -18.32 -9.25 -15.65
C THR A 167 -18.36 -7.79 -15.23
N VAL A 168 -18.48 -6.84 -16.17
CA VAL A 168 -18.79 -5.43 -15.87
C VAL A 168 -20.12 -5.32 -15.12
N PHE A 169 -21.17 -5.97 -15.63
CA PHE A 169 -22.49 -5.96 -15.01
C PHE A 169 -22.49 -6.63 -13.63
N VAL A 170 -21.76 -7.74 -13.48
CA VAL A 170 -21.60 -8.43 -12.19
C VAL A 170 -20.79 -7.59 -11.19
N GLY A 171 -19.74 -6.90 -11.63
CA GLY A 171 -18.92 -6.02 -10.78
C GLY A 171 -19.70 -4.82 -10.25
N LEU A 172 -20.50 -4.19 -11.12
CA LEU A 172 -21.40 -3.10 -10.72
C LEU A 172 -22.53 -3.60 -9.81
N ALA A 173 -23.13 -4.75 -10.11
CA ALA A 173 -24.11 -5.38 -9.21
C ALA A 173 -23.51 -5.70 -7.84
N GLY A 174 -22.23 -6.06 -7.77
CA GLY A 174 -21.49 -6.24 -6.51
C GLY A 174 -21.36 -4.96 -5.68
N ALA A 175 -21.19 -3.79 -6.32
CA ALA A 175 -21.22 -2.49 -5.63
C ALA A 175 -22.61 -2.16 -5.08
N VAL A 176 -23.65 -2.51 -5.83
CA VAL A 176 -25.05 -2.36 -5.40
C VAL A 176 -25.34 -3.23 -4.17
N GLN A 177 -24.78 -4.43 -4.12
CA GLN A 177 -24.92 -5.37 -3.00
C GLN A 177 -24.14 -4.97 -1.74
N THR A 178 -23.09 -4.13 -1.86
CA THR A 178 -22.25 -3.72 -0.71
C THR A 178 -22.76 -2.47 0.03
N SER A 179 -23.68 -1.71 -0.56
CA SER A 179 -24.83 -1.07 0.12
C SER A 179 -25.55 -0.13 -0.84
N PHE A 180 -26.76 -0.42 -1.30
CA PHE A 180 -27.69 0.54 -1.92
C PHE A 180 -27.17 1.31 -3.17
N SER A 181 -27.30 0.65 -4.34
CA SER A 181 -27.23 0.96 -5.80
C SER A 181 -26.87 2.34 -6.44
N VAL A 182 -26.56 2.36 -7.76
CA VAL A 182 -27.15 3.11 -8.92
C VAL A 182 -26.53 2.52 -10.19
N ILE A 183 -27.28 2.42 -11.29
CA ILE A 183 -26.71 2.29 -12.64
C ILE A 183 -27.39 3.31 -13.59
N ALA A 184 -26.63 4.26 -14.16
CA ALA A 184 -27.07 5.00 -15.33
C ALA A 184 -25.98 5.45 -16.36
N PRO A 185 -24.73 5.90 -16.07
CA PRO A 185 -23.92 6.48 -17.15
C PRO A 185 -22.51 5.89 -17.30
N LEU A 186 -22.37 4.74 -17.98
CA LEU A 186 -21.08 4.04 -18.10
C LEU A 186 -20.17 4.53 -19.25
N VAL A 187 -20.69 5.23 -20.28
CA VAL A 187 -19.85 5.82 -21.35
C VAL A 187 -19.51 7.28 -21.07
N ILE A 188 -20.36 7.96 -20.30
CA ILE A 188 -20.14 9.32 -19.81
C ILE A 188 -19.17 9.32 -18.61
N GLY A 189 -19.13 8.26 -17.80
CA GLY A 189 -18.38 8.20 -16.54
C GLY A 189 -16.84 8.36 -16.61
N PHE A 190 -16.15 7.83 -17.63
CA PHE A 190 -14.68 7.97 -17.73
C PHE A 190 -14.26 9.40 -18.08
N MET A 191 -14.93 10.02 -19.06
CA MET A 191 -14.72 11.43 -19.42
C MET A 191 -15.23 12.37 -18.30
N THR A 192 -16.29 11.98 -17.60
CA THR A 192 -16.83 12.75 -16.48
C THR A 192 -15.95 12.66 -15.25
N LEU A 193 -15.25 11.56 -14.95
CA LEU A 193 -14.35 11.50 -13.78
C LEU A 193 -13.17 12.47 -13.87
N VAL A 194 -12.59 12.64 -15.06
CA VAL A 194 -11.53 13.63 -15.30
C VAL A 194 -12.12 15.04 -15.23
N VAL A 195 -13.24 15.29 -15.91
CA VAL A 195 -13.94 16.59 -15.87
C VAL A 195 -14.47 16.91 -14.46
N PHE A 196 -14.87 15.92 -13.67
CA PHE A 196 -15.36 16.00 -12.30
C PHE A 196 -14.22 16.31 -11.33
N ALA A 197 -13.05 15.69 -11.48
CA ALA A 197 -11.86 16.06 -10.71
C ALA A 197 -11.46 17.53 -10.95
N PHE A 198 -11.54 18.00 -12.21
CA PHE A 198 -11.32 19.43 -12.51
C PHE A 198 -12.48 20.31 -12.02
N TYR A 199 -13.73 19.90 -12.18
CA TYR A 199 -14.92 20.68 -11.78
C TYR A 199 -15.02 20.82 -10.26
N GLU A 200 -14.76 19.77 -9.48
CA GLU A 200 -14.82 19.77 -8.01
C GLU A 200 -13.65 20.55 -7.37
N VAL A 201 -12.51 20.65 -8.07
CA VAL A 201 -11.34 21.46 -7.62
C VAL A 201 -11.54 22.95 -7.92
N TYR A 202 -12.18 23.30 -9.04
CA TYR A 202 -12.28 24.68 -9.51
C TYR A 202 -13.65 25.36 -9.29
N PHE A 203 -14.74 24.64 -9.04
CA PHE A 203 -16.08 25.20 -8.76
C PHE A 203 -16.55 24.93 -7.32
N PRO A 204 -16.80 25.96 -6.49
CA PRO A 204 -17.32 25.78 -5.13
C PRO A 204 -18.82 25.43 -5.17
N GLN A 205 -19.15 24.16 -4.92
CA GLN A 205 -20.53 23.66 -4.83
C GLN A 205 -20.98 23.53 -3.37
N LYS A 206 -22.27 23.79 -3.10
CA LYS A 206 -22.89 23.73 -1.76
C LYS A 206 -22.89 22.30 -1.16
N TYR A 207 -22.85 21.25 -1.99
CA TYR A 207 -22.81 19.83 -1.57
C TYR A 207 -21.88 18.95 -2.44
N PRO A 208 -20.55 18.97 -2.24
CA PRO A 208 -19.61 18.13 -3.01
C PRO A 208 -19.85 16.63 -2.77
N LEU A 209 -19.66 15.81 -3.81
CA LEU A 209 -19.87 14.35 -3.81
C LEU A 209 -18.72 13.62 -3.10
N ILE A 210 -17.49 14.14 -3.22
CA ILE A 210 -16.36 13.75 -2.38
C ILE A 210 -15.75 15.04 -1.80
N PRO A 211 -16.12 15.45 -0.57
CA PRO A 211 -15.57 16.65 0.02
C PRO A 211 -14.06 16.48 0.19
N MET A 212 -13.29 17.31 -0.51
CA MET A 212 -11.81 17.31 -0.44
C MET A 212 -11.28 17.59 0.97
N SER A 213 -12.12 18.09 1.89
CA SER A 213 -11.81 18.18 3.32
C SER A 213 -11.53 16.81 3.97
N LEU A 214 -12.08 15.72 3.45
CA LEU A 214 -11.83 14.37 3.93
C LEU A 214 -10.37 13.95 3.72
N PHE A 215 -9.81 14.25 2.55
CA PHE A 215 -8.40 13.95 2.23
C PHE A 215 -7.40 14.87 2.94
N LYS A 216 -7.84 16.04 3.42
CA LYS A 216 -7.01 16.91 4.28
C LYS A 216 -6.87 16.35 5.70
N ASN A 217 -7.73 15.41 6.11
CA ASN A 217 -7.61 14.76 7.41
C ASN A 217 -6.58 13.63 7.34
N ALA A 218 -5.36 13.92 7.82
CA ALA A 218 -4.25 12.96 7.84
C ALA A 218 -4.59 11.64 8.56
N ARG A 219 -5.50 11.65 9.55
CA ARG A 219 -5.91 10.43 10.27
C ARG A 219 -6.76 9.52 9.41
N TRP A 220 -7.74 10.10 8.72
CA TRP A 220 -8.57 9.37 7.76
C TRP A 220 -7.70 8.84 6.61
N LEU A 221 -6.82 9.69 6.07
CA LEU A 221 -5.93 9.32 4.96
C LEU A 221 -4.98 8.17 5.33
N ALA A 222 -4.38 8.20 6.52
CA ALA A 222 -3.50 7.13 6.99
C ALA A 222 -4.25 5.79 7.15
N LEU A 223 -5.45 5.81 7.74
CA LEU A 223 -6.28 4.60 7.87
C LEU A 223 -6.75 4.07 6.52
N ALA A 224 -7.16 4.96 5.62
CA ALA A 224 -7.57 4.61 4.26
C ALA A 224 -6.42 4.02 3.45
N GLY A 225 -5.21 4.58 3.59
CA GLY A 225 -3.99 4.06 2.96
C GLY A 225 -3.65 2.65 3.44
N VAL A 226 -3.57 2.43 4.75
CA VAL A 226 -3.26 1.11 5.34
C VAL A 226 -4.31 0.07 4.94
N ALA A 227 -5.60 0.42 5.02
CA ALA A 227 -6.68 -0.48 4.61
C ALA A 227 -6.64 -0.84 3.13
N SER A 228 -6.23 0.12 2.28
CA SER A 228 -6.15 -0.09 0.83
C SER A 228 -4.96 -0.95 0.45
N VAL A 229 -3.79 -0.75 1.08
CA VAL A 229 -2.61 -1.61 0.89
C VAL A 229 -2.93 -3.05 1.29
N ALA A 230 -3.59 -3.28 2.43
CA ALA A 230 -4.02 -4.63 2.82
C ALA A 230 -4.94 -5.27 1.76
N THR A 231 -5.84 -4.49 1.16
CA THR A 231 -6.72 -4.95 0.07
C THR A 231 -5.96 -5.24 -1.23
N MET A 232 -4.88 -4.53 -1.53
CA MET A 232 -3.99 -4.83 -2.67
C MET A 232 -3.44 -6.25 -2.57
N PHE A 233 -2.97 -6.65 -1.38
CA PHE A 233 -2.51 -8.00 -1.12
C PHE A 233 -3.62 -9.04 -1.21
N TYR A 234 -4.79 -8.75 -0.62
CA TYR A 234 -5.95 -9.65 -0.66
C TYR A 234 -6.35 -10.02 -2.10
N TYR A 235 -6.71 -9.03 -2.92
CA TYR A 235 -7.23 -9.31 -4.27
C TYR A 235 -6.17 -9.97 -5.16
N SER A 236 -4.91 -9.60 -4.99
CA SER A 236 -3.81 -10.18 -5.75
C SER A 236 -3.54 -11.63 -5.35
N LEU A 237 -3.51 -11.93 -4.05
CA LEU A 237 -3.35 -13.30 -3.56
C LEU A 237 -4.49 -14.21 -3.98
N THR A 238 -5.74 -13.73 -4.00
CA THR A 238 -6.89 -14.55 -4.43
C THR A 238 -6.81 -15.02 -5.88
N VAL A 239 -6.01 -14.37 -6.73
CA VAL A 239 -5.82 -14.75 -8.14
C VAL A 239 -4.50 -15.50 -8.33
N ILE A 240 -3.41 -15.00 -7.75
CA ILE A 240 -2.06 -15.50 -7.99
C ILE A 240 -1.81 -16.81 -7.23
N TRP A 241 -2.36 -16.96 -6.02
CA TRP A 241 -2.17 -18.18 -5.22
C TRP A 241 -2.77 -19.44 -5.88
N PRO A 242 -4.04 -19.44 -6.35
CA PRO A 242 -4.58 -20.57 -7.11
C PRO A 242 -3.74 -20.90 -8.36
N GLN A 243 -3.32 -19.88 -9.12
CA GLN A 243 -2.46 -20.07 -10.29
C GLN A 243 -1.12 -20.71 -9.91
N MET A 244 -0.54 -20.32 -8.78
CA MET A 244 0.68 -20.90 -8.26
C MET A 244 0.49 -22.36 -7.85
N ILE A 245 -0.63 -22.70 -7.21
CA ILE A 245 -0.94 -24.09 -6.83
C ILE A 245 -1.08 -24.98 -8.06
N THR A 246 -1.86 -24.55 -9.05
CA THR A 246 -2.08 -25.30 -10.29
C THR A 246 -0.80 -25.51 -11.09
N SER A 247 0.14 -24.55 -11.03
CA SER A 247 1.39 -24.61 -11.81
C SER A 247 2.54 -25.31 -11.10
N LEU A 248 2.59 -25.31 -9.76
CA LEU A 248 3.72 -25.85 -9.00
C LEU A 248 3.41 -27.12 -8.19
N TYR A 249 2.18 -27.31 -7.71
CA TYR A 249 1.90 -28.33 -6.68
C TYR A 249 0.99 -29.45 -7.13
N THR A 250 -0.15 -29.14 -7.73
CA THR A 250 -1.17 -30.15 -8.01
C THR A 250 -2.08 -29.72 -9.15
N THR A 251 -2.58 -30.70 -9.89
CA THR A 251 -3.59 -30.53 -10.95
C THR A 251 -4.95 -31.03 -10.49
N ASP A 252 -5.08 -31.54 -9.27
CA ASP A 252 -6.37 -31.96 -8.71
C ASP A 252 -7.18 -30.72 -8.29
N ASN A 253 -8.34 -30.54 -8.94
CA ASN A 253 -9.24 -29.41 -8.72
C ASN A 253 -9.76 -29.33 -7.29
N ILE A 254 -9.99 -30.47 -6.62
CA ILE A 254 -10.48 -30.47 -5.24
C ILE A 254 -9.40 -29.95 -4.31
N GLU A 255 -8.17 -30.42 -4.50
CA GLU A 255 -7.02 -30.00 -3.71
C GLU A 255 -6.65 -28.52 -3.95
N ILE A 256 -6.70 -28.05 -5.20
CA ILE A 256 -6.54 -26.62 -5.55
C ILE A 256 -7.57 -25.78 -4.81
N GLY A 257 -8.84 -26.21 -4.79
CA GLY A 257 -9.92 -25.51 -4.09
C GLY A 257 -9.67 -25.40 -2.59
N LEU A 258 -9.30 -26.51 -1.93
CA LEU A 258 -9.01 -26.54 -0.49
C LEU A 258 -7.81 -25.65 -0.13
N MET A 259 -6.73 -25.74 -0.90
CA MET A 259 -5.53 -24.92 -0.68
C MET A 259 -5.79 -23.43 -0.97
N SER A 260 -6.58 -23.11 -1.99
CA SER A 260 -6.96 -21.73 -2.32
C SER A 260 -7.89 -21.12 -1.26
N GLY A 261 -8.70 -21.96 -0.61
CA GLY A 261 -9.56 -21.57 0.51
C GLY A 261 -8.82 -21.02 1.72
N THR A 262 -7.51 -21.25 1.83
CA THR A 262 -6.69 -20.74 2.94
C THR A 262 -6.63 -19.21 2.98
N VAL A 263 -6.63 -18.54 1.81
CA VAL A 263 -6.64 -17.07 1.75
C VAL A 263 -7.96 -16.52 2.31
N GLY A 264 -9.10 -17.00 1.78
CA GLY A 264 -10.42 -16.54 2.21
C GLY A 264 -10.73 -16.89 3.67
N GLY A 265 -10.44 -18.12 4.07
CA GLY A 265 -10.68 -18.61 5.44
C GLY A 265 -9.82 -17.88 6.48
N ALA A 266 -8.54 -17.64 6.19
CA ALA A 266 -7.66 -16.93 7.11
C ALA A 266 -8.04 -15.45 7.25
N ILE A 267 -8.45 -14.78 6.17
CA ILE A 267 -8.95 -13.39 6.23
C ILE A 267 -10.21 -13.31 7.08
N ALA A 268 -11.19 -14.18 6.82
CA ALA A 268 -12.43 -14.19 7.59
C ALA A 268 -12.15 -14.44 9.08
N PHE A 269 -11.24 -15.37 9.39
CA PHE A 269 -10.80 -15.61 10.76
C PHE A 269 -10.09 -14.38 11.37
N GLY A 270 -9.22 -13.73 10.61
CA GLY A 270 -8.55 -12.49 11.01
C GLY A 270 -9.52 -11.35 11.28
N GLN A 271 -10.57 -11.20 10.48
CA GLN A 271 -11.62 -10.20 10.69
C GLN A 271 -12.40 -10.45 11.97
N VAL A 272 -12.72 -11.71 12.31
CA VAL A 272 -13.38 -12.05 13.58
C VAL A 272 -12.48 -11.70 14.76
N ILE A 273 -11.21 -12.08 14.71
CA ILE A 273 -10.25 -11.79 15.77
C ILE A 273 -10.05 -10.27 15.91
N GLY A 274 -9.84 -9.55 14.82
CA GLY A 274 -9.66 -8.10 14.84
C GLY A 274 -10.88 -7.35 15.40
N ALA A 275 -12.10 -7.82 15.13
CA ALA A 275 -13.32 -7.27 15.69
C ALA A 275 -13.40 -7.47 17.22
N LEU A 276 -13.01 -8.64 17.72
CA LEU A 276 -12.97 -8.93 19.16
C LEU A 276 -11.88 -8.12 19.88
N THR A 277 -10.72 -7.96 19.24
CA THR A 277 -9.54 -7.32 19.85
C THR A 277 -9.65 -5.80 19.89
N VAL A 278 -10.55 -5.19 19.11
CA VAL A 278 -10.75 -3.73 19.08
C VAL A 278 -11.23 -3.19 20.43
N ARG A 279 -11.96 -4.00 21.21
CA ARG A 279 -12.49 -3.63 22.54
C ARG A 279 -11.39 -3.33 23.56
N TRP A 280 -10.18 -3.83 23.35
CA TRP A 280 -9.06 -3.67 24.30
C TRP A 280 -8.29 -2.35 24.15
N GLY A 281 -8.67 -1.46 23.22
CA GLY A 281 -8.08 -0.11 23.11
C GLY A 281 -6.66 -0.05 22.52
N TRP A 282 -6.12 -1.16 22.00
CA TRP A 282 -4.76 -1.26 21.43
C TRP A 282 -4.73 -1.27 19.89
N GLY A 283 -5.76 -0.70 19.24
CA GLY A 283 -5.97 -0.82 17.79
C GLY A 283 -4.79 -0.32 16.93
N HIS A 284 -4.07 0.71 17.36
CA HIS A 284 -2.91 1.23 16.62
C HIS A 284 -1.70 0.28 16.65
N TRP A 285 -1.47 -0.45 17.75
CA TRP A 285 -0.43 -1.48 17.82
C TRP A 285 -0.82 -2.72 17.03
N GLN A 286 -2.10 -3.10 17.06
CA GLN A 286 -2.62 -4.20 16.23
C GLN A 286 -2.40 -3.92 14.75
N LEU A 287 -2.70 -2.70 14.27
CA LEU A 287 -2.44 -2.31 12.88
C LEU A 287 -0.95 -2.40 12.51
N ARG A 288 -0.04 -1.90 13.35
CA ARG A 288 1.41 -1.95 13.08
C ARG A 288 1.96 -3.37 13.04
N ILE A 289 1.61 -4.18 14.04
CA ILE A 289 2.07 -5.58 14.15
C ILE A 289 1.49 -6.39 12.99
N SER A 290 0.19 -6.30 12.72
CA SER A 290 -0.44 -7.02 11.60
C SER A 290 0.13 -6.59 10.26
N SER A 291 0.46 -5.31 10.05
CA SER A 291 1.12 -4.86 8.81
C SER A 291 2.51 -5.47 8.65
N LEU A 292 3.30 -5.53 9.72
CA LEU A 292 4.61 -6.20 9.70
C LEU A 292 4.48 -7.69 9.38
N PHE A 293 3.54 -8.39 10.01
CA PHE A 293 3.28 -9.81 9.75
C PHE A 293 2.81 -10.05 8.32
N MET A 294 1.90 -9.22 7.81
CA MET A 294 1.45 -9.29 6.43
C MET A 294 2.64 -9.18 5.46
N CYS A 295 3.48 -8.15 5.59
CA CYS A 295 4.63 -7.94 4.72
C CYS A 295 5.66 -9.07 4.84
N ALA A 296 5.95 -9.52 6.06
CA ALA A 296 6.94 -10.58 6.31
C ALA A 296 6.51 -11.91 5.70
N PHE A 297 5.26 -12.35 5.94
CA PHE A 297 4.81 -13.68 5.50
C PHE A 297 4.42 -13.71 4.02
N ILE A 298 3.83 -12.64 3.48
CA ILE A 298 3.55 -12.57 2.05
C ILE A 298 4.85 -12.38 1.26
N GLY A 299 5.81 -11.61 1.76
CA GLY A 299 7.14 -11.52 1.18
C GLY A 299 7.91 -12.84 1.23
N ALA A 300 7.80 -13.59 2.35
CA ALA A 300 8.42 -14.90 2.51
C ALA A 300 7.89 -15.96 1.54
N MET A 301 6.75 -15.73 0.88
CA MET A 301 6.28 -16.56 -0.24
C MET A 301 7.27 -16.57 -1.42
N ALA A 302 8.12 -15.54 -1.54
CA ALA A 302 9.23 -15.53 -2.51
C ALA A 302 10.28 -16.62 -2.23
N SER A 303 10.29 -17.24 -1.05
CA SER A 303 11.15 -18.39 -0.75
C SER A 303 10.54 -19.72 -1.19
N CYS A 304 9.30 -19.75 -1.67
CA CYS A 304 8.58 -20.99 -1.96
C CYS A 304 8.84 -21.50 -3.38
N ASP A 305 9.09 -22.79 -3.49
CA ASP A 305 9.32 -23.53 -4.73
C ASP A 305 8.31 -24.68 -4.87
N GLY A 306 8.47 -25.53 -5.89
CA GLY A 306 7.62 -26.70 -6.12
C GLY A 306 7.70 -27.79 -5.03
N SER A 307 8.76 -27.81 -4.20
CA SER A 307 8.94 -28.80 -3.13
C SER A 307 8.35 -28.36 -1.79
N THR A 308 8.01 -27.09 -1.65
CA THR A 308 7.74 -26.46 -0.35
C THR A 308 6.27 -26.08 -0.15
N LYS A 309 5.38 -26.91 -0.69
CA LYS A 309 3.92 -26.80 -0.61
C LYS A 309 3.39 -26.42 0.78
N ASN A 310 3.80 -27.14 1.82
CA ASN A 310 3.31 -26.91 3.19
C ASN A 310 3.74 -25.54 3.74
N ARG A 311 4.94 -25.08 3.39
CA ARG A 311 5.45 -23.76 3.79
C ARG A 311 4.63 -22.66 3.13
N SER A 312 4.33 -22.79 1.85
CA SER A 312 3.52 -21.82 1.09
C SER A 312 2.10 -21.71 1.64
N ILE A 313 1.48 -22.83 2.04
CA ILE A 313 0.19 -22.82 2.72
C ILE A 313 0.27 -22.05 4.05
N ALA A 314 1.27 -22.35 4.88
CA ALA A 314 1.43 -21.69 6.18
C ALA A 314 1.66 -20.17 6.04
N PHE A 315 2.55 -19.76 5.14
CA PHE A 315 2.82 -18.35 4.88
C PHE A 315 1.63 -17.61 4.32
N THR A 316 0.90 -18.22 3.37
CA THR A 316 -0.33 -17.65 2.83
C THR A 316 -1.39 -17.49 3.91
N ALA A 317 -1.58 -18.49 4.78
CA ALA A 317 -2.56 -18.43 5.86
C ALA A 317 -2.22 -17.34 6.89
N ILE A 318 -0.97 -17.26 7.35
CA ILE A 318 -0.55 -16.26 8.35
C ILE A 318 -0.59 -14.84 7.77
N GLY A 319 -0.10 -14.66 6.53
CA GLY A 319 -0.16 -13.37 5.84
C GLY A 319 -1.59 -12.90 5.62
N SER A 320 -2.47 -13.79 5.14
CA SER A 320 -3.90 -13.50 4.90
C SER A 320 -4.66 -13.25 6.20
N PHE A 321 -4.32 -13.93 7.29
CA PHE A 321 -4.87 -13.64 8.62
C PHE A 321 -4.55 -12.22 9.08
N ALA A 322 -3.30 -11.77 8.89
CA ALA A 322 -2.89 -10.43 9.23
C ALA A 322 -3.61 -9.35 8.39
N VAL A 323 -3.84 -9.62 7.10
CA VAL A 323 -4.68 -8.77 6.23
C VAL A 323 -6.07 -8.60 6.85
N GLY A 324 -6.75 -9.68 7.24
CA GLY A 324 -8.10 -9.63 7.81
C GLY A 324 -8.20 -8.75 9.07
N ILE A 325 -7.19 -8.79 9.95
CA ILE A 325 -7.14 -7.92 11.14
C ILE A 325 -7.01 -6.45 10.73
N ILE A 326 -6.14 -6.13 9.77
CA ILE A 326 -5.94 -4.75 9.31
C ILE A 326 -7.23 -4.18 8.75
N GLU A 327 -7.91 -4.96 7.91
CA GLU A 327 -9.14 -4.50 7.25
C GLU A 327 -10.23 -4.17 8.26
N VAL A 328 -10.51 -5.07 9.20
CA VAL A 328 -11.63 -4.87 10.14
C VAL A 328 -11.37 -3.70 11.08
N ILE A 329 -10.13 -3.55 11.57
CA ILE A 329 -9.78 -2.46 12.49
C ILE A 329 -9.83 -1.13 11.75
N ALA A 330 -9.33 -1.05 10.52
CA ALA A 330 -9.37 0.19 9.76
C ALA A 330 -10.81 0.59 9.39
N ILE A 331 -11.67 -0.37 9.02
CA ILE A 331 -13.10 -0.12 8.76
C ILE A 331 -13.80 0.41 10.01
N ILE A 332 -13.55 -0.19 11.17
CA ILE A 332 -14.14 0.27 12.44
C ILE A 332 -13.61 1.66 12.83
N ALA A 333 -12.33 1.96 12.57
CA ALA A 333 -11.67 3.20 12.99
C ALA A 333 -12.09 4.43 12.15
N ILE A 334 -12.41 4.25 10.86
CA ILE A 334 -12.70 5.35 9.92
C ILE A 334 -13.88 6.24 10.36
N PRO A 335 -15.04 5.69 10.78
CA PRO A 335 -16.15 6.48 11.34
C PRO A 335 -15.73 7.43 12.49
N PHE A 336 -14.75 7.06 13.30
CA PHE A 336 -14.28 7.88 14.42
C PHE A 336 -13.38 9.05 14.00
N THR A 337 -12.98 9.12 12.73
CA THR A 337 -12.13 10.19 12.21
C THR A 337 -12.92 11.35 11.59
N VAL A 338 -14.24 11.20 11.43
CA VAL A 338 -15.09 12.16 10.73
C VAL A 338 -16.32 12.57 11.55
N PRO A 339 -16.90 13.77 11.30
CA PRO A 339 -18.13 14.19 11.96
C PRO A 339 -19.33 13.26 11.64
N PRO A 340 -20.35 13.18 12.52
CA PRO A 340 -21.51 12.29 12.34
C PRO A 340 -22.25 12.43 11.00
N LYS A 341 -22.27 13.64 10.43
CA LYS A 341 -22.91 13.92 9.13
C LYS A 341 -22.22 13.25 7.94
N ASP A 342 -20.95 12.85 8.08
CA ASP A 342 -20.12 12.35 6.97
C ASP A 342 -19.76 10.85 7.14
N LEU A 343 -20.36 10.14 8.10
CA LEU A 343 -20.01 8.74 8.42
C LEU A 343 -20.17 7.77 7.23
N GLY A 344 -21.32 7.85 6.56
CA GLY A 344 -21.62 7.01 5.39
C GLY A 344 -20.72 7.32 4.20
N LEU A 345 -20.44 8.62 3.99
CA LEU A 345 -19.55 9.10 2.95
C LEU A 345 -18.12 8.61 3.19
N ALA A 346 -17.56 8.78 4.40
CA ALA A 346 -16.20 8.37 4.73
C ALA A 346 -15.98 6.86 4.56
N SER A 347 -16.99 6.05 4.91
CA SER A 347 -16.96 4.59 4.74
C SER A 347 -17.10 4.18 3.27
N GLY A 348 -17.94 4.87 2.49
CA GLY A 348 -18.09 4.64 1.05
C GLY A 348 -16.81 4.96 0.28
N VAL A 349 -16.21 6.12 0.54
CA VAL A 349 -14.94 6.54 -0.07
C VAL A 349 -13.81 5.57 0.28
N LEU A 350 -13.74 5.09 1.53
CA LEU A 350 -12.79 4.04 1.93
C LEU A 350 -12.97 2.76 1.10
N GLY A 351 -14.21 2.28 0.96
CA GLY A 351 -14.54 1.08 0.17
C GLY A 351 -14.08 1.22 -1.29
N SER A 352 -14.29 2.39 -1.88
CA SER A 352 -13.83 2.70 -3.23
C SER A 352 -12.32 2.76 -3.36
N CYS A 353 -11.61 3.45 -2.45
CA CYS A 353 -10.15 3.47 -2.44
C CYS A 353 -9.58 2.05 -2.39
N ARG A 354 -10.12 1.20 -1.51
CA ARG A 354 -9.73 -0.21 -1.36
C ARG A 354 -9.92 -1.00 -2.65
N SER A 355 -11.10 -0.90 -3.28
CA SER A 355 -11.37 -1.62 -4.52
C SER A 355 -10.55 -1.11 -5.71
N VAL A 356 -10.40 0.20 -5.87
CA VAL A 356 -9.60 0.79 -6.97
C VAL A 356 -8.14 0.40 -6.83
N LEU A 357 -7.53 0.62 -5.65
CA LEU A 357 -6.14 0.24 -5.41
C LEU A 357 -5.93 -1.27 -5.49
N GLY A 358 -6.90 -2.06 -5.03
CA GLY A 358 -6.93 -3.52 -5.22
C GLY A 358 -6.88 -3.95 -6.69
N SER A 359 -7.65 -3.29 -7.56
CA SER A 359 -7.67 -3.57 -9.00
C SER A 359 -6.35 -3.17 -9.68
N ILE A 360 -5.75 -2.04 -9.28
CA ILE A 360 -4.45 -1.58 -9.79
C ILE A 360 -3.36 -2.57 -9.40
N ALA A 361 -3.32 -3.00 -8.13
CA ALA A 361 -2.36 -3.98 -7.66
C ALA A 361 -2.45 -5.31 -8.41
N LEU A 362 -3.66 -5.83 -8.58
CA LEU A 362 -3.89 -7.07 -9.32
C LEU A 362 -3.40 -6.95 -10.77
N ALA A 363 -3.64 -5.81 -11.43
CA ALA A 363 -3.14 -5.54 -12.77
C ALA A 363 -1.59 -5.49 -12.81
N ILE A 364 -0.96 -4.78 -11.86
CA ILE A 364 0.51 -4.69 -11.74
C ILE A 364 1.10 -6.09 -11.56
N PHE A 365 0.66 -6.85 -10.56
CA PHE A 365 1.23 -8.15 -10.25
C PHE A 365 0.99 -9.18 -11.36
N SER A 366 -0.18 -9.15 -12.00
CA SER A 366 -0.45 -10.04 -13.13
C SER A 366 0.36 -9.67 -14.37
N SER A 367 0.57 -8.38 -14.63
CA SER A 367 1.44 -7.91 -15.71
C SER A 367 2.90 -8.33 -15.48
N ILE A 368 3.39 -8.18 -14.25
CA ILE A 368 4.73 -8.67 -13.85
C ILE A 368 4.82 -10.18 -14.06
N LEU A 369 3.81 -10.93 -13.61
CA LEU A 369 3.77 -12.39 -13.72
C LEU A 369 3.82 -12.84 -15.19
N THR A 370 2.98 -12.27 -16.06
CA THR A 370 2.94 -12.63 -17.48
C THR A 370 4.26 -12.28 -18.18
N THR A 371 4.78 -11.08 -17.96
CA THR A 371 6.05 -10.64 -18.55
C THR A 371 7.21 -11.56 -18.12
N LYS A 372 7.27 -11.91 -16.83
CA LYS A 372 8.33 -12.80 -16.32
C LYS A 372 8.18 -14.24 -16.77
N LYS A 373 6.95 -14.75 -16.89
CA LYS A 373 6.69 -16.07 -17.50
C LYS A 373 7.21 -16.13 -18.94
N GLU A 374 6.96 -15.11 -19.75
CA GLU A 374 7.49 -15.06 -21.13
C GLU A 374 9.03 -15.03 -21.17
N GLN A 375 9.66 -14.25 -20.29
CA GLN A 375 11.12 -14.15 -20.21
C GLN A 375 11.80 -15.44 -19.75
N GLU A 376 11.22 -16.15 -18.79
CA GLU A 376 11.85 -17.33 -18.16
C GLU A 376 11.48 -18.66 -18.80
N ILE A 377 10.24 -18.82 -19.28
CA ILE A 377 9.76 -20.09 -19.84
C ILE A 377 10.26 -20.27 -21.27
N ALA A 378 10.24 -19.22 -22.09
CA ALA A 378 10.56 -19.33 -23.52
C ALA A 378 12.00 -19.84 -23.79
N PRO A 379 13.06 -19.33 -23.13
CA PRO A 379 14.42 -19.84 -23.34
C PRO A 379 14.59 -21.29 -22.88
N ARG A 380 13.98 -21.67 -21.75
CA ARG A 380 14.04 -23.03 -21.20
C ARG A 380 13.35 -24.03 -22.13
N PHE A 381 12.19 -23.65 -22.67
CA PHE A 381 11.45 -24.48 -23.62
C PHE A 381 12.19 -24.63 -24.95
N ARG A 382 12.87 -23.59 -25.44
CA ARG A 382 13.74 -23.69 -26.62
C ARG A 382 14.87 -24.69 -26.40
N ALA A 383 15.55 -24.63 -25.25
CA ALA A 383 16.63 -25.56 -24.92
C ALA A 383 16.16 -27.02 -24.89
N VAL A 384 15.01 -27.30 -24.27
CA VAL A 384 14.44 -28.67 -24.25
C VAL A 384 13.97 -29.09 -25.65
N ALA A 385 13.35 -28.18 -26.41
CA ALA A 385 12.88 -28.47 -27.77
C ALA A 385 14.03 -28.75 -28.75
N GLU A 386 15.17 -28.05 -28.60
CA GLU A 386 16.39 -28.30 -29.38
C GLU A 386 17.01 -29.65 -29.04
N ALA A 387 17.08 -30.01 -27.74
CA ALA A 387 17.60 -31.30 -27.29
C ALA A 387 16.76 -32.49 -27.80
N GLU A 388 15.44 -32.29 -27.89
CA GLU A 388 14.47 -33.29 -28.35
C GLU A 388 14.24 -33.26 -29.87
N GLY A 389 14.86 -32.32 -30.60
CA GLY A 389 14.75 -32.22 -32.06
C GLY A 389 13.38 -31.77 -32.59
N LEU A 390 12.64 -30.95 -31.83
CA LEU A 390 11.33 -30.44 -32.26
C LEU A 390 11.45 -29.41 -33.39
N SER A 391 10.44 -29.38 -34.27
CA SER A 391 10.33 -28.36 -35.31
C SER A 391 10.10 -26.96 -34.74
N ALA A 392 10.52 -25.91 -35.43
CA ALA A 392 10.32 -24.52 -35.00
C ALA A 392 8.83 -24.18 -34.75
N ALA A 393 7.91 -24.78 -35.52
CA ALA A 393 6.47 -24.60 -35.33
C ALA A 393 5.96 -25.25 -34.04
N SER A 394 6.42 -26.48 -33.74
CA SER A 394 6.10 -27.18 -32.48
C SER A 394 6.70 -26.46 -31.28
N THR A 395 7.92 -25.93 -31.40
CA THR A 395 8.59 -25.14 -30.36
C THR A 395 7.82 -23.86 -30.03
N ALA A 396 7.35 -23.12 -31.05
CA ALA A 396 6.53 -21.94 -30.82
C ALA A 396 5.18 -22.29 -30.16
N ALA A 397 4.56 -23.40 -30.57
CA ALA A 397 3.29 -23.87 -30.00
C ALA A 397 3.44 -24.27 -28.52
N ILE A 398 4.51 -24.99 -28.16
CA ILE A 398 4.72 -25.41 -26.76
C ILE A 398 5.09 -24.24 -25.87
N ILE A 399 5.85 -23.26 -26.35
CA ILE A 399 6.13 -22.02 -25.59
C ILE A 399 4.81 -21.28 -25.31
N LYS A 400 3.95 -21.11 -26.32
CA LYS A 400 2.66 -20.44 -26.15
C LYS A 400 1.76 -21.19 -25.15
N ALA A 401 1.69 -22.52 -25.25
CA ALA A 401 0.94 -23.35 -24.32
C ALA A 401 1.53 -23.30 -22.90
N GLY A 402 2.86 -23.26 -22.78
CA GLY A 402 3.58 -23.20 -21.51
C GLY A 402 3.37 -21.89 -20.77
N VAL A 403 3.47 -20.75 -21.45
CA VAL A 403 3.19 -19.42 -20.86
C VAL A 403 1.74 -19.36 -20.36
N ALA A 404 0.80 -19.92 -21.12
CA ALA A 404 -0.61 -20.04 -20.71
C ALA A 404 -0.86 -21.10 -19.61
N SER A 405 0.17 -21.84 -19.18
CA SER A 405 0.08 -22.93 -18.20
C SER A 405 -0.93 -24.05 -18.59
N LEU A 406 -1.12 -24.27 -19.90
CA LEU A 406 -2.05 -25.26 -20.46
C LEU A 406 -1.37 -26.62 -20.68
N THR A 407 -0.90 -27.25 -19.62
CA THR A 407 -0.15 -28.52 -19.68
C THR A 407 -0.94 -29.67 -20.32
N SER A 408 -2.27 -29.65 -20.22
CA SER A 408 -3.18 -30.61 -20.88
C SER A 408 -3.13 -30.58 -22.41
N THR A 409 -2.61 -29.49 -23.00
CA THR A 409 -2.45 -29.34 -24.44
C THR A 409 -1.09 -29.81 -24.95
N PHE A 410 -0.11 -30.09 -24.07
CA PHE A 410 1.25 -30.43 -24.47
C PHE A 410 1.29 -31.70 -25.32
N LEU A 411 0.55 -32.74 -24.93
CA LEU A 411 0.45 -33.99 -25.69
C LEU A 411 -0.30 -33.86 -27.03
N LYS A 412 -0.99 -32.73 -27.26
CA LYS A 412 -1.65 -32.45 -28.55
C LYS A 412 -0.68 -31.82 -29.55
N ILE A 413 0.52 -31.41 -29.12
CA ILE A 413 1.51 -30.74 -29.96
C ILE A 413 2.36 -31.79 -30.69
N PRO A 414 2.47 -31.74 -32.03
CA PRO A 414 3.29 -32.66 -32.79
C PRO A 414 4.75 -32.66 -32.32
N GLY A 415 5.29 -33.83 -31.97
CA GLY A 415 6.66 -34.02 -31.47
C GLY A 415 6.79 -34.08 -29.95
N VAL A 416 5.71 -33.78 -29.21
CA VAL A 416 5.66 -33.94 -27.75
C VAL A 416 5.00 -35.28 -27.44
N THR A 417 5.70 -36.14 -26.72
CA THR A 417 5.28 -37.49 -26.37
C THR A 417 5.25 -37.67 -24.86
N SER A 418 4.64 -38.76 -24.38
CA SER A 418 4.63 -39.11 -22.96
C SER A 418 6.02 -39.29 -22.36
N ALA A 419 7.06 -39.50 -23.19
CA ALA A 419 8.44 -39.65 -22.75
C ALA A 419 9.14 -38.30 -22.47
N ASN A 420 8.88 -37.26 -23.27
CA ASN A 420 9.56 -35.97 -23.16
C ASN A 420 8.73 -34.86 -22.48
N VAL A 421 7.41 -35.04 -22.36
CA VAL A 421 6.51 -34.07 -21.71
C VAL A 421 6.94 -33.75 -20.27
N GLY A 422 7.56 -34.70 -19.57
CA GLY A 422 8.07 -34.52 -18.21
C GLY A 422 9.18 -33.46 -18.12
N GLU A 423 10.06 -33.37 -19.12
CA GLU A 423 11.13 -32.36 -19.16
C GLU A 423 10.57 -30.95 -19.44
N PHE A 424 9.57 -30.85 -20.32
CA PHE A 424 8.84 -29.60 -20.52
C PHE A 424 8.08 -29.15 -19.26
N ILE A 425 7.50 -30.08 -18.50
CA ILE A 425 6.83 -29.76 -17.22
C ILE A 425 7.84 -29.28 -16.17
N LYS A 426 9.02 -29.90 -16.06
CA LYS A 426 10.08 -29.43 -15.15
C LYS A 426 10.59 -28.03 -15.55
N ALA A 427 10.83 -27.82 -16.84
CA ALA A 427 11.23 -26.52 -17.37
C ALA A 427 10.17 -25.44 -17.08
N LEU A 428 8.89 -25.81 -17.18
CA LEU A 428 7.75 -24.93 -16.89
C LEU A 428 7.71 -24.56 -15.42
N GLN A 429 7.84 -25.55 -14.52
CA GLN A 429 7.87 -25.34 -13.08
C GLN A 429 9.03 -24.43 -12.69
N ALA A 430 10.23 -24.66 -13.21
CA ALA A 430 11.39 -23.82 -12.91
C ALA A 430 11.23 -22.36 -13.35
N GLY A 431 10.68 -22.12 -14.55
CA GLY A 431 10.37 -20.77 -15.02
C GLY A 431 9.27 -20.09 -14.20
N ASN A 432 8.24 -20.85 -13.83
CA ASN A 432 7.14 -20.35 -12.99
C ASN A 432 7.61 -19.96 -11.59
N VAL A 433 8.50 -20.73 -10.95
CA VAL A 433 9.06 -20.39 -9.62
C VAL A 433 9.68 -19.00 -9.63
N VAL A 434 10.55 -18.69 -10.59
CA VAL A 434 11.21 -17.37 -10.71
C VAL A 434 10.18 -16.26 -10.98
N ALA A 435 9.18 -16.53 -11.82
CA ALA A 435 8.13 -15.56 -12.10
C ALA A 435 7.30 -15.22 -10.86
N TYR A 436 6.91 -16.23 -10.06
CA TYR A 436 6.19 -16.01 -8.80
C TYR A 436 7.06 -15.32 -7.74
N HIS A 437 8.34 -15.67 -7.61
CA HIS A 437 9.27 -14.99 -6.71
C HIS A 437 9.33 -13.49 -6.99
N THR A 438 9.44 -13.12 -8.27
CA THR A 438 9.49 -11.71 -8.69
C THR A 438 8.24 -10.95 -8.29
N VAL A 439 7.06 -11.57 -8.39
CA VAL A 439 5.78 -10.96 -7.95
C VAL A 439 5.79 -10.71 -6.45
N PHE A 440 6.20 -11.69 -5.64
CA PHE A 440 6.25 -11.53 -4.19
C PHE A 440 7.32 -10.53 -3.75
N TYR A 441 8.45 -10.42 -4.45
CA TYR A 441 9.42 -9.35 -4.23
C TYR A 441 8.85 -7.97 -4.57
N ALA A 442 8.14 -7.83 -5.69
CA ALA A 442 7.46 -6.58 -6.04
C ALA A 442 6.41 -6.20 -4.98
N SER A 443 5.82 -7.19 -4.31
CA SER A 443 4.86 -6.94 -3.24
C SER A 443 5.48 -6.29 -1.99
N LEU A 444 6.77 -6.53 -1.71
CA LEU A 444 7.49 -5.90 -0.59
C LEU A 444 7.61 -4.37 -0.75
N ALA A 445 7.65 -3.86 -1.97
CA ALA A 445 7.69 -2.41 -2.23
C ALA A 445 6.43 -1.69 -1.71
N PHE A 446 5.27 -2.36 -1.73
CA PHE A 446 4.02 -1.82 -1.19
C PHE A 446 3.88 -2.00 0.32
N GLY A 447 4.67 -2.91 0.91
CA GLY A 447 4.71 -3.17 2.34
C GLY A 447 5.45 -2.13 3.17
N GLY A 448 5.98 -1.09 2.52
CA GLY A 448 6.87 -0.12 3.16
C GLY A 448 8.17 -0.78 3.54
N THR A 449 9.01 -1.14 2.56
CA THR A 449 10.41 -0.85 2.75
C THR A 449 10.47 0.67 2.95
N ILE A 450 10.55 1.08 4.21
CA ILE A 450 11.14 2.36 4.56
C ILE A 450 12.57 2.22 4.04
N ASP A 451 12.79 2.59 2.77
CA ASP A 451 14.11 3.05 2.41
C ASP A 451 14.37 4.18 3.39
N GLY A 452 15.23 3.90 4.38
CA GLY A 452 15.60 4.88 5.36
C GLY A 452 16.04 6.13 4.62
N ASP A 453 15.71 7.28 5.18
CA ASP A 453 16.21 8.57 4.72
C ASP A 453 17.71 8.40 4.35
N LEU A 454 18.02 8.53 3.05
CA LEU A 454 19.37 8.35 2.52
C LEU A 454 20.14 9.62 2.80
N VAL A 455 21.18 9.54 3.60
CA VAL A 455 22.03 10.69 3.92
C VAL A 455 23.31 10.60 3.11
N VAL A 456 23.61 11.66 2.37
CA VAL A 456 24.81 11.74 1.53
C VAL A 456 25.70 12.85 2.03
N TRP A 457 26.95 12.47 2.31
CA TRP A 457 28.01 13.38 2.74
C TRP A 457 28.99 13.61 1.61
N GLY A 458 29.07 14.85 1.12
CA GLY A 458 30.02 15.25 0.10
C GLY A 458 31.17 16.06 0.70
N HIS A 459 32.40 15.75 0.35
CA HIS A 459 33.57 16.56 0.71
C HIS A 459 34.12 17.25 -0.54
N TRP A 460 34.20 18.58 -0.48
CA TRP A 460 34.62 19.45 -1.57
C TRP A 460 35.80 20.30 -1.10
N VAL A 461 37.00 20.03 -1.62
CA VAL A 461 38.22 20.75 -1.25
C VAL A 461 38.61 21.69 -2.39
N PRO A 462 38.33 23.00 -2.28
CA PRO A 462 38.76 23.96 -3.29
C PRO A 462 40.28 24.12 -3.30
N HIS A 463 40.83 24.65 -4.39
CA HIS A 463 42.20 25.16 -4.38
C HIS A 463 42.32 26.33 -3.38
N ALA A 464 43.49 26.47 -2.74
CA ALA A 464 43.70 27.34 -1.57
C ALA A 464 43.55 28.87 -1.83
N GLU A 465 43.09 29.28 -3.01
CA GLU A 465 42.82 30.67 -3.35
C GLU A 465 41.40 31.06 -2.93
N LYS A 466 41.24 32.18 -2.19
CA LYS A 466 39.93 32.68 -1.75
C LYS A 466 38.92 32.88 -2.90
N THR A 467 39.42 33.14 -4.10
CA THR A 467 38.63 33.37 -5.32
C THR A 467 37.95 32.09 -5.83
N ASP A 468 38.49 30.91 -5.53
CA ASP A 468 37.91 29.63 -5.92
C ASP A 468 36.79 29.18 -4.95
N GLU A 469 36.92 29.53 -3.67
CA GLU A 469 35.87 29.30 -2.66
C GLU A 469 34.59 30.09 -3.00
N GLU A 470 34.72 31.38 -3.31
CA GLU A 470 33.57 32.23 -3.70
C GLU A 470 32.89 31.73 -4.98
N GLN A 471 33.68 31.32 -5.97
CA GLN A 471 33.16 30.75 -7.22
C GLN A 471 32.45 29.42 -7.01
N LEU A 472 32.93 28.59 -6.09
CA LEU A 472 32.31 27.32 -5.73
C LEU A 472 30.97 27.56 -5.01
N LEU A 473 30.93 28.49 -4.05
CA LEU A 473 29.69 28.90 -3.36
C LEU A 473 28.65 29.47 -4.35
N ASP A 474 29.09 30.25 -5.33
CA ASP A 474 28.22 30.76 -6.40
C ASP A 474 27.66 29.64 -7.28
N ALA A 475 28.46 28.61 -7.58
CA ALA A 475 28.02 27.45 -8.34
C ALA A 475 26.97 26.60 -7.58
N PHE A 476 26.93 26.66 -6.25
CA PHE A 476 25.92 25.99 -5.43
C PHE A 476 24.56 26.71 -5.37
N LYS A 477 24.47 27.99 -5.75
CA LYS A 477 23.22 28.76 -5.68
C LYS A 477 22.05 28.11 -6.45
N PRO A 478 22.22 27.64 -7.71
CA PRO A 478 21.15 26.95 -8.44
C PRO A 478 20.74 25.64 -7.79
N VAL A 479 21.68 24.91 -7.18
CA VAL A 479 21.41 23.67 -6.45
C VAL A 479 20.57 23.93 -5.21
N LEU A 480 20.90 24.96 -4.43
CA LEU A 480 20.11 25.34 -3.26
C LEU A 480 18.68 25.77 -3.64
N GLN A 481 18.51 26.41 -4.79
CA GLN A 481 17.18 26.75 -5.31
C GLN A 481 16.37 25.50 -5.69
N TYR A 482 17.00 24.53 -6.34
CA TYR A 482 16.37 23.24 -6.67
C TYR A 482 15.94 22.48 -5.40
N VAL A 483 16.83 22.41 -4.40
CA VAL A 483 16.52 21.78 -3.12
C VAL A 483 15.32 22.45 -2.44
N LYS A 484 15.27 23.78 -2.45
CA LYS A 484 14.15 24.54 -1.86
C LYS A 484 12.82 24.29 -2.56
N GLN A 485 12.84 24.01 -3.86
CA GLN A 485 11.65 23.66 -4.64
C GLN A 485 11.21 22.20 -4.40
N ASN A 486 12.13 21.33 -4.00
CA ASN A 486 11.90 19.89 -3.80
C ASN A 486 12.06 19.48 -2.32
N SER A 487 11.61 20.34 -1.39
CA SER A 487 11.79 20.15 0.05
C SER A 487 11.10 18.89 0.60
N ASP A 488 10.07 18.39 -0.09
CA ASP A 488 9.36 17.17 0.30
C ASP A 488 10.24 15.92 0.10
N SER A 489 11.02 15.89 -0.98
CA SER A 489 11.93 14.80 -1.32
C SER A 489 13.32 14.97 -0.70
N ILE A 490 13.74 16.22 -0.46
CA ILE A 490 15.04 16.59 0.12
C ILE A 490 14.79 17.37 1.42
N PRO A 491 14.50 16.68 2.54
CA PRO A 491 14.11 17.34 3.79
C PRO A 491 15.21 18.22 4.39
N CYS A 492 16.49 17.94 4.11
CA CYS A 492 17.58 18.82 4.53
C CYS A 492 18.79 18.76 3.59
N PHE A 493 19.45 19.91 3.46
CA PHE A 493 20.67 20.10 2.69
C PHE A 493 21.50 21.19 3.37
N TYR A 494 22.61 20.81 3.98
CA TYR A 494 23.53 21.72 4.65
C TYR A 494 24.80 21.87 3.83
N LEU A 495 25.18 23.13 3.64
CA LEU A 495 26.47 23.53 3.10
C LEU A 495 27.28 24.09 4.28
N LEU A 496 28.30 23.36 4.71
CA LEU A 496 29.07 23.63 5.92
C LEU A 496 30.54 23.91 5.56
N LYS A 497 31.23 24.72 6.36
CA LYS A 497 32.64 25.07 6.14
C LYS A 497 33.51 24.43 7.22
N GLU A 498 34.35 23.49 6.82
CA GLU A 498 35.23 22.77 7.75
C GLU A 498 36.35 23.68 8.27
N LYS A 499 36.54 23.69 9.59
CA LYS A 499 37.61 24.44 10.24
C LYS A 499 38.72 23.46 10.63
N THR A 500 39.72 23.29 9.77
CA THR A 500 40.92 22.49 10.06
C THR A 500 41.98 23.33 10.78
N LYS A 501 42.89 22.68 11.54
CA LYS A 501 44.01 23.34 12.23
C LYS A 501 44.96 24.11 11.30
N ASP A 502 44.94 23.80 10.00
CA ASP A 502 45.78 24.40 8.97
C ASP A 502 45.05 25.45 8.11
N ASP A 503 43.86 25.91 8.54
CA ASP A 503 43.05 26.95 7.87
C ASP A 503 42.71 26.64 6.39
N THR A 504 42.72 25.34 6.02
CA THR A 504 42.30 24.90 4.68
C THR A 504 40.78 24.83 4.64
N ALA A 505 40.17 25.76 3.91
CA ALA A 505 38.73 25.89 3.77
C ALA A 505 38.14 24.75 2.91
N ALA A 506 37.80 23.62 3.52
CA ALA A 506 37.02 22.58 2.85
C ALA A 506 35.52 22.83 3.05
N ILE A 507 34.72 22.54 2.02
CA ILE A 507 33.27 22.63 2.06
C ILE A 507 32.70 21.22 2.22
N VAL A 508 31.87 21.02 3.25
CA VAL A 508 31.19 19.76 3.54
C VAL A 508 29.71 19.93 3.23
N ILE A 509 29.18 18.99 2.46
CA ILE A 509 27.74 18.89 2.19
C ILE A 509 27.17 17.75 3.01
N ALA A 510 26.15 18.03 3.80
CA ALA A 510 25.35 17.01 4.46
C ALA A 510 23.91 17.11 3.96
N SER A 511 23.45 16.12 3.21
CA SER A 511 22.15 16.12 2.55
C SER A 511 21.35 14.88 2.90
N CYS A 512 20.03 15.00 3.02
CA CYS A 512 19.12 13.89 3.30
C CYS A 512 18.07 13.81 2.20
N PHE A 513 17.82 12.60 1.72
CA PHE A 513 16.86 12.26 0.69
C PHE A 513 15.85 11.27 1.25
N ARG A 514 14.56 11.46 0.99
CA ARG A 514 13.50 10.54 1.46
C ARG A 514 13.58 9.14 0.88
N SER A 515 14.23 8.99 -0.28
CA SER A 515 14.36 7.72 -0.96
C SER A 515 15.58 7.73 -1.88
N ARG A 516 15.95 6.55 -2.38
CA ARG A 516 17.03 6.41 -3.35
C ARG A 516 16.69 7.08 -4.68
N GLU A 517 15.43 7.02 -5.09
CA GLU A 517 14.96 7.67 -6.32
C GLU A 517 15.06 9.19 -6.23
N ALA A 518 14.78 9.77 -5.05
CA ALA A 518 14.96 11.20 -4.83
C ALA A 518 16.43 11.63 -4.99
N TYR A 519 17.37 10.77 -4.57
CA TYR A 519 18.79 11.00 -4.77
C TYR A 519 19.21 10.87 -6.23
N ASP A 520 18.77 9.83 -6.92
CA ASP A 520 19.08 9.62 -8.35
C ASP A 520 18.50 10.74 -9.22
N ALA A 521 17.30 11.25 -8.87
CA ALA A 521 16.69 12.42 -9.50
C ALA A 521 17.50 13.71 -9.24
N TYR A 522 18.10 13.85 -8.05
CA TYR A 522 19.00 14.96 -7.76
C TYR A 522 20.30 14.89 -8.57
N LEU A 523 20.91 13.70 -8.68
CA LEU A 523 22.15 13.50 -9.45
C LEU A 523 21.97 13.81 -10.94
N THR A 524 20.78 13.51 -11.49
CA THR A 524 20.43 13.78 -12.89
C THR A 524 19.80 15.16 -13.10
N SER A 525 19.69 15.97 -12.05
CA SER A 525 19.11 17.31 -12.15
C SER A 525 20.02 18.27 -12.90
N GLY A 526 19.45 19.11 -13.77
CA GLY A 526 20.20 20.14 -14.50
C GLY A 526 21.11 21.01 -13.62
N PRO A 527 20.67 21.46 -12.43
CA PRO A 527 21.53 22.22 -11.51
C PRO A 527 22.75 21.44 -11.01
N LYS A 528 22.62 20.14 -10.70
CA LYS A 528 23.76 19.29 -10.28
C LYS A 528 24.72 19.05 -11.44
N THR A 529 24.20 18.74 -12.62
CA THR A 529 25.05 18.58 -13.83
C THR A 529 25.81 19.87 -14.15
N THR A 530 25.15 21.02 -14.03
CA THR A 530 25.78 22.34 -14.25
C THR A 530 26.88 22.63 -13.22
N LEU A 531 26.66 22.25 -11.95
CA LEU A 531 27.67 22.36 -10.91
C LEU A 531 28.91 21.51 -11.25
N ASP A 532 28.72 20.26 -11.64
CA ASP A 532 29.81 19.34 -11.98
C ASP A 532 30.60 19.82 -13.19
N GLU A 533 29.90 20.26 -14.25
CA GLU A 533 30.50 20.86 -15.44
C GLU A 533 31.31 22.12 -15.11
N THR A 534 30.76 22.99 -14.24
CA THR A 534 31.45 24.22 -13.82
C THR A 534 32.72 23.90 -13.03
N CYS A 535 32.65 22.95 -12.11
CA CYS A 535 33.80 22.51 -11.32
C CYS A 535 34.88 21.88 -12.18
N ALA A 536 34.49 21.04 -13.15
CA ALA A 536 35.41 20.41 -14.10
C ALA A 536 36.06 21.44 -15.05
N LYS A 537 35.27 22.36 -15.61
CA LYS A 537 35.76 23.37 -16.56
C LYS A 537 36.73 24.36 -15.93
N LYS A 538 36.43 24.79 -14.71
CA LYS A 538 37.23 25.78 -13.97
C LYS A 538 38.31 25.16 -13.08
N LYS A 539 38.36 23.82 -12.96
CA LYS A 539 39.27 23.09 -12.07
C LYS A 539 39.23 23.61 -10.63
N LEU A 540 38.01 23.79 -10.11
CA LEU A 540 37.82 24.41 -8.79
C LEU A 540 38.25 23.51 -7.63
N LEU A 541 38.42 22.20 -7.85
CA LEU A 541 38.68 21.20 -6.81
C LEU A 541 40.12 20.68 -6.85
N ARG A 542 40.75 20.61 -5.68
CA ARG A 542 42.09 20.05 -5.46
C ARG A 542 42.11 18.52 -5.51
N GLU A 543 41.03 17.89 -5.08
CA GLU A 543 40.84 16.44 -5.05
C GLU A 543 39.50 16.08 -5.66
N ASP A 544 39.39 14.86 -6.22
CA ASP A 544 38.12 14.35 -6.72
C ASP A 544 37.07 14.32 -5.60
N GLN A 545 35.84 14.66 -5.97
CA GLN A 545 34.71 14.69 -5.05
C GLN A 545 34.52 13.30 -4.40
N ARG A 546 34.52 13.25 -3.06
CA ARG A 546 34.19 12.03 -2.31
C ARG A 546 32.80 12.16 -1.71
N GLU A 547 31.92 11.23 -2.08
CA GLU A 547 30.58 11.11 -1.51
C GLU A 547 30.49 9.83 -0.66
N GLN A 548 30.31 9.98 0.65
CA GLN A 548 29.97 8.86 1.52
C GLN A 548 28.45 8.74 1.60
N ARG A 549 27.94 7.55 1.30
CA ARG A 549 26.52 7.22 1.42
C ARG A 549 26.26 6.59 2.77
N LEU A 550 25.30 7.13 3.50
CA LEU A 550 25.01 6.74 4.87
C LEU A 550 23.50 6.52 5.03
N ILE A 551 23.13 5.62 5.94
CA ILE A 551 21.74 5.32 6.25
C ILE A 551 21.39 5.76 7.66
N THR A 552 20.21 6.34 7.87
CA THR A 552 19.75 6.70 9.20
C THR A 552 19.58 5.46 10.08
N ALA A 553 20.14 5.49 11.29
CA ALA A 553 19.93 4.40 12.25
C ALA A 553 18.46 4.33 12.70
N ALA A 554 17.90 3.12 12.71
CA ALA A 554 16.49 2.89 13.05
C ALA A 554 16.11 3.43 14.44
N GLY A 555 15.03 4.22 14.49
CA GLY A 555 14.42 4.70 15.73
C GLY A 555 14.96 6.02 16.29
N PHE A 556 15.77 6.77 15.54
CA PHE A 556 16.13 8.15 15.91
C PHE A 556 15.20 9.16 15.23
N PRO A 557 14.51 10.03 15.99
CA PRO A 557 13.72 11.08 15.40
C PRO A 557 14.63 12.13 14.74
N LEU A 558 14.40 12.39 13.44
CA LEU A 558 14.92 13.58 12.78
C LEU A 558 14.31 14.81 13.47
N ARG A 559 15.15 15.64 14.10
CA ARG A 559 14.73 16.94 14.64
C ARG A 559 15.22 18.07 13.72
N PRO A 560 14.40 18.54 12.76
CA PRO A 560 14.69 19.75 11.99
C PRO A 560 14.02 20.96 12.67
N THR A 561 14.36 21.28 13.92
CA THR A 561 13.82 22.47 14.59
C THR A 561 14.95 23.41 15.02
N GLY A 562 14.84 24.69 14.65
CA GLY A 562 15.83 25.74 14.98
C GLY A 562 16.56 26.23 13.73
N PRO A 563 16.93 27.53 13.67
CA PRO A 563 16.96 28.31 12.43
C PRO A 563 17.85 27.69 11.34
N HIS A 564 17.29 27.58 10.14
CA HIS A 564 17.94 26.96 8.99
C HIS A 564 19.21 27.70 8.51
N SER A 565 19.44 28.94 8.96
CA SER A 565 20.50 29.82 8.47
C SER A 565 20.82 30.96 9.45
N ALA A 566 21.17 30.67 10.71
CA ALA A 566 21.66 31.70 11.63
C ALA A 566 23.20 31.80 11.57
N PRO A 567 23.80 33.01 11.49
CA PRO A 567 25.23 33.17 11.65
C PRO A 567 25.66 32.69 13.04
N GLY A 568 26.69 31.85 13.13
CA GLY A 568 27.27 31.38 14.39
C GLY A 568 26.85 29.98 14.86
N ILE A 569 25.97 29.28 14.12
CA ILE A 569 25.67 27.85 14.38
C ILE A 569 26.95 27.03 14.17
N HIS A 570 27.30 26.21 15.15
CA HIS A 570 28.44 25.30 15.07
C HIS A 570 27.97 23.86 14.84
N ALA A 571 28.62 23.12 13.94
CA ALA A 571 28.32 21.72 13.69
C ALA A 571 29.51 20.84 14.07
N ALA A 572 29.25 19.73 14.76
CA ALA A 572 30.25 18.72 15.04
C ALA A 572 29.92 17.45 14.23
N MET A 573 30.94 16.91 13.56
CA MET A 573 30.85 15.65 12.84
C MET A 573 31.80 14.64 13.46
N ALA A 574 31.29 13.46 13.83
CA ALA A 574 32.12 12.39 14.38
C ALA A 574 32.08 11.14 13.50
N LYS A 575 33.23 10.49 13.34
CA LYS A 575 33.35 9.10 12.87
C LYS A 575 33.76 8.25 14.07
N ILE A 576 32.86 7.37 14.49
CA ILE A 576 33.03 6.50 15.65
C ILE A 576 33.26 5.08 15.15
N GLN A 577 34.38 4.48 15.56
CA GLN A 577 34.72 3.11 15.22
C GLN A 577 34.53 2.22 16.44
N TYR A 578 33.85 1.10 16.25
CA TYR A 578 33.55 0.10 17.26
C TYR A 578 34.37 -1.18 17.04
N ALA A 579 34.48 -1.99 18.09
CA ALA A 579 34.94 -3.36 17.94
C ALA A 579 33.94 -4.19 17.11
N PRO A 580 34.38 -5.26 16.42
CA PRO A 580 33.52 -6.13 15.62
C PRO A 580 32.25 -6.56 16.36
N GLY A 581 31.08 -6.32 15.76
CA GLY A 581 29.77 -6.69 16.31
C GLY A 581 29.27 -5.83 17.48
N LYS A 582 30.01 -4.79 17.90
CA LYS A 582 29.65 -3.93 19.05
C LYS A 582 28.91 -2.63 18.68
N ARG A 583 28.75 -2.33 17.38
CA ARG A 583 28.05 -1.11 16.91
C ARG A 583 26.62 -1.01 17.44
N ALA A 584 25.86 -2.11 17.46
CA ALA A 584 24.47 -2.13 17.96
C ALA A 584 24.36 -1.74 19.44
N GLU A 585 25.31 -2.21 20.27
CA GLU A 585 25.41 -1.83 21.69
C GLU A 585 25.74 -0.33 21.84
N GLY A 586 26.66 0.19 21.02
CA GLY A 586 26.99 1.61 20.97
C GLY A 586 25.80 2.51 20.59
N ILE A 587 24.97 2.07 19.65
CA ILE A 587 23.77 2.80 19.20
C ILE A 587 22.77 2.99 20.35
N GLU A 588 22.53 1.97 21.17
CA GLU A 588 21.59 2.07 22.30
C GLU A 588 22.04 3.10 23.35
N HIS A 589 23.34 3.22 23.59
CA HIS A 589 23.87 4.26 24.46
C HIS A 589 23.69 5.67 23.88
N TRP A 590 23.86 5.83 22.56
CA TRP A 590 23.61 7.11 21.88
C TRP A 590 22.12 7.49 21.85
N LYS A 591 21.19 6.51 21.79
CA LYS A 591 19.74 6.77 21.94
C LYS A 591 19.42 7.41 23.29
N ARG A 592 20.05 6.93 24.37
CA ARG A 592 19.84 7.50 25.71
C ARG A 592 20.37 8.93 25.82
N VAL A 593 21.53 9.21 25.22
CA VAL A 593 22.07 10.58 25.14
C VAL A 593 21.11 11.48 24.38
N ALA A 594 20.66 11.07 23.20
CA ALA A 594 19.74 11.86 22.39
C ALA A 594 18.44 12.16 23.15
N ALA A 595 17.85 11.17 23.83
CA ALA A 595 16.65 11.36 24.65
C ALA A 595 16.89 12.34 25.82
N SER A 596 18.02 12.24 26.51
CA SER A 596 18.37 13.16 27.61
C SER A 596 18.56 14.58 27.11
N VAL A 597 19.33 14.76 26.02
CA VAL A 597 19.59 16.06 25.40
C VAL A 597 18.28 16.68 24.89
N GLU A 598 17.37 15.86 24.38
CA GLU A 598 16.05 16.31 23.97
C GLU A 598 15.21 16.83 25.13
N GLU A 599 15.40 16.36 26.37
CA GLU A 599 14.71 16.88 27.54
C GLU A 599 15.39 18.12 28.12
N THR A 600 16.73 18.14 28.21
CA THR A 600 17.49 19.11 29.02
C THR A 600 18.15 20.23 28.23
N GLU A 601 18.40 20.06 26.93
CA GLU A 601 19.24 20.95 26.11
C GLU A 601 18.52 21.48 24.86
N LYS A 602 17.19 21.62 24.94
CA LYS A 602 16.32 21.98 23.79
C LYS A 602 16.67 23.28 23.08
N ASP A 603 17.25 24.25 23.81
CA ASP A 603 17.48 25.62 23.33
C ASP A 603 18.89 25.85 22.76
N GLY A 604 19.84 24.97 23.07
CA GLY A 604 21.23 25.07 22.59
C GLY A 604 21.65 23.97 21.61
N THR A 605 20.90 22.87 21.56
CA THR A 605 21.10 21.77 20.60
C THR A 605 19.99 21.77 19.55
N TYR A 606 20.36 21.98 18.29
CA TYR A 606 19.41 22.11 17.17
C TYR A 606 19.14 20.81 16.42
N SER A 607 20.12 19.91 16.30
CA SER A 607 19.88 18.59 15.67
C SER A 607 20.93 17.56 16.04
N TYR A 608 20.52 16.29 16.05
CA TYR A 608 21.36 15.11 16.28
C TYR A 608 21.07 14.03 15.24
N TRP A 609 22.07 13.63 14.47
CA TRP A 609 21.99 12.53 13.51
C TRP A 609 22.99 11.45 13.88
N PHE A 610 22.56 10.18 13.86
CA PHE A 610 23.43 9.02 13.90
C PHE A 610 23.20 8.19 12.65
N LEU A 611 24.26 7.98 11.88
CA LEU A 611 24.22 7.40 10.56
C LEU A 611 25.12 6.18 10.51
N ALA A 612 24.56 5.03 10.17
CA ALA A 612 25.34 3.81 10.00
C ALA A 612 26.02 3.82 8.64
N ASP A 613 27.29 3.42 8.61
CA ASP A 613 27.99 3.18 7.35
C ASP A 613 27.53 1.83 6.77
N PRO A 614 26.99 1.79 5.54
CA PRO A 614 26.63 0.54 4.88
C PRO A 614 27.86 -0.24 4.40
N GLU A 615 29.02 0.40 4.23
CA GLU A 615 30.25 -0.24 3.74
C GLU A 615 31.12 -0.77 4.89
N ASP A 616 30.96 -0.23 6.11
CA ASP A 616 31.68 -0.69 7.30
C ASP A 616 30.73 -0.89 8.50
N GLU A 617 30.50 -2.16 8.85
CA GLU A 617 29.62 -2.57 9.95
C GLU A 617 30.09 -2.07 11.32
N ASN A 618 31.34 -1.63 11.44
CA ASN A 618 31.92 -1.19 12.71
C ASN A 618 31.92 0.34 12.85
N VAL A 619 31.47 1.07 11.83
CA VAL A 619 31.49 2.53 11.83
C VAL A 619 30.09 3.11 12.02
N LEU A 620 30.04 4.14 12.85
CA LEU A 620 28.88 5.00 13.06
C LEU A 620 29.33 6.45 12.91
N TYR A 621 28.62 7.21 12.10
CA TYR A 621 28.82 8.64 11.97
C TYR A 621 27.81 9.43 12.79
N SER A 622 28.21 10.58 13.31
CA SER A 622 27.27 11.56 13.89
C SER A 622 27.41 12.94 13.25
N LEU A 623 26.28 13.64 13.13
CA LEU A 623 26.22 15.06 12.81
C LEU A 623 25.34 15.76 13.84
N GLU A 624 25.92 16.76 14.50
CA GLU A 624 25.32 17.42 15.64
C GLU A 624 25.42 18.93 15.45
N ARG A 625 24.34 19.68 15.67
CA ARG A 625 24.33 21.15 15.48
C ARG A 625 23.98 21.85 16.78
N TYR A 626 24.76 22.88 17.08
CA TYR A 626 24.71 23.63 18.32
C TYR A 626 24.56 25.13 18.05
N LYS A 627 24.09 25.84 19.07
CA LYS A 627 23.93 27.30 19.03
C LYS A 627 25.23 28.03 18.69
N ASP A 628 26.34 27.63 19.31
CA ASP A 628 27.66 28.19 19.13
C ASP A 628 28.74 27.20 19.62
N GLU A 629 30.02 27.49 19.33
CA GLU A 629 31.16 26.65 19.71
C GLU A 629 31.32 26.56 21.24
N ALA A 630 31.03 27.63 21.98
CA ALA A 630 31.12 27.63 23.45
C ALA A 630 30.08 26.69 24.06
N TYR A 631 28.85 26.67 23.55
CA TYR A 631 27.80 25.76 24.02
C TYR A 631 28.20 24.29 23.89
N LEU A 632 28.85 23.91 22.78
CA LEU A 632 29.37 22.56 22.60
C LEU A 632 30.37 22.19 23.70
N TRP A 633 31.40 23.01 23.88
CA TRP A 633 32.53 22.66 24.77
C TRP A 633 32.26 22.91 26.25
N ASP A 634 31.47 23.92 26.59
CA ASP A 634 31.25 24.37 27.97
C ASP A 634 29.97 23.78 28.59
N VAL A 635 28.98 23.38 27.77
CA VAL A 635 27.68 22.88 28.25
C VAL A 635 27.43 21.43 27.82
N HIS A 636 27.52 21.15 26.52
CA HIS A 636 27.14 19.85 25.99
C HIS A 636 28.15 18.73 26.34
N VAL A 637 29.44 18.94 26.07
CA VAL A 637 30.50 17.96 26.37
C VAL A 637 30.60 17.65 27.86
N PRO A 638 30.51 18.63 28.79
CA PRO A 638 30.52 18.36 30.23
C PRO A 638 29.21 17.78 30.78
N SER A 639 28.17 17.64 29.97
CA SER A 639 26.86 17.14 30.41
C SER A 639 26.95 15.73 31.01
N LYS A 640 26.12 15.46 32.02
CA LYS A 640 26.07 14.16 32.70
C LYS A 640 25.81 13.02 31.72
N ALA A 641 24.90 13.23 30.75
CA ALA A 641 24.56 12.24 29.74
C ALA A 641 25.77 11.85 28.87
N ILE A 642 26.59 12.83 28.45
CA ILE A 642 27.79 12.57 27.65
C ILE A 642 28.88 11.91 28.48
N GLN A 643 29.12 12.36 29.71
CA GLN A 643 30.13 11.76 30.58
C GLN A 643 29.82 10.30 30.91
N GLU A 644 28.55 9.98 31.21
CA GLU A 644 28.09 8.60 31.40
C GLU A 644 28.23 7.77 30.11
N ASN A 645 27.93 8.35 28.96
CA ASN A 645 28.08 7.69 27.66
C ASN A 645 29.56 7.36 27.35
N ILE A 646 30.47 8.29 27.62
CA ILE A 646 31.92 8.08 27.47
C ILE A 646 32.40 6.93 28.37
N ALA A 647 31.99 6.93 29.65
CA ALA A 647 32.35 5.87 30.58
C ALA A 647 31.83 4.49 30.13
N ASN A 648 30.57 4.42 29.69
CA ASN A 648 29.94 3.19 29.26
C ASN A 648 30.47 2.66 27.94
N GLN A 649 30.88 3.52 26.99
CA GLN A 649 31.31 3.07 25.67
C GLN A 649 32.84 2.88 25.50
N LYS A 650 33.65 3.25 26.50
CA LYS A 650 35.12 3.21 26.41
C LYS A 650 35.68 1.83 26.05
N HIS A 651 35.02 0.76 26.46
CA HIS A 651 35.45 -0.62 26.23
C HIS A 651 34.98 -1.22 24.90
N ILE A 652 34.05 -0.56 24.19
CA ILE A 652 33.51 -1.01 22.90
C ILE A 652 33.97 -0.16 21.71
N ARG A 653 34.48 1.06 21.95
CA ARG A 653 35.03 1.95 20.92
C ARG A 653 36.50 1.67 20.67
N THR A 654 36.88 1.56 19.40
CA THR A 654 38.26 1.36 18.93
C THR A 654 38.88 2.64 18.37
N GLY A 655 38.05 3.62 17.96
CA GLY A 655 38.52 4.90 17.45
C GLY A 655 37.43 5.98 17.43
N LEU A 656 37.85 7.25 17.51
CA LEU A 656 36.98 8.41 17.38
C LEU A 656 37.73 9.50 16.61
N LEU A 657 37.15 9.94 15.49
CA LEU A 657 37.60 11.11 14.74
C LEU A 657 36.51 12.18 14.82
N LEU A 658 36.85 13.35 15.38
CA LEU A 658 35.93 14.48 15.50
C LEU A 658 36.39 15.61 14.57
N ARG A 659 35.46 16.20 13.82
CA ARG A 659 35.64 17.36 12.94
C ARG A 659 34.68 18.47 13.35
N GLY A 660 35.18 19.68 13.53
CA GLY A 660 34.37 20.88 13.77
C GLY A 660 34.11 21.62 12.46
N VAL A 661 32.86 22.03 12.24
CA VAL A 661 32.36 22.59 10.97
C VAL A 661 31.39 23.74 11.23
#